data_AF-A0A9D6T8E0-F1
#
_entry.id   AF-A0A9D6T8E0-F1
#
_cell.length_a   1.000
_cell.length_b   1.000
_cell.length_c   1.000
_cell.angle_alpha   90.00
_cell.angle_beta   90.00
_cell.angle_gamma   90.00
#
_symmetry.space_group_name_H-M   'P 1'
#
loop_
_entity.id
_entity.type
_entity.pdbx_description
1 polymer ?
#
loop_
_entity_poly.entity_id
_entity_poly.type
_entity_poly.pdbx_seq_one_letter_code
_entity_poly.pdbx_strand_id
1 'polypeptide(L)'
;MIKIRHRNCEMEYLGGWSVWLLILIGNLGAAPRQRATTVTEICPGSFPDACEVSGPVLIASGAELDLAGRLLRLSPVASLDAENGGSFSIVQAAGITLEKGAEITAIGRGMDAGTLTITSTGPCLLAGKILASTARIGGVAGAGGSVSLTCNGISLGAAGAVEANGAGGRGGQITLDAGNGSLTSLKGARIRANGTGNRGGDLTIASTASCTVAATVQLSAFITNTVGGAGGSADIICNGITLAEGASIDANAAGYSADSSNAGGYIVLNAQSAPLVVERGVKLGANGVAAPGGAIEVSSLGTCLWSGKASVNSIANSGLAGNGGSFTVTCDSITVDRGGAEAIGGGPVGAGGAVTLFATGTSELLRIDKGVTLKATGVAVRGGTIALSSPGGCEVGARLQADGKEIYRSGQPPFGDGGGTVSLACAGYLNLLPGASISANASRSAAAGEITLTAGSDIYVAKGTGILASAKDGVGGHVSAVAGGNCWLAGTIESRGLGTAARGGEITLSCAGDLFLSRDGDLDAGAATTGITGFVAIQAGGGVQLEKGAQVENPGTSLAGANAIDVAAAGSCTIGGKFQSDSAGAPGAPIQISCGNITIENSALLQANGLGSDAGQVRLVASATAPASSCTIDGKIRVNASSTTDRSTTPPTVWRGRAGEVHVICGSDINVGESATIDAIGSGTDSAGGIIQLMAATGPAVLNGKLKARAVGSAGQISVTGVGIVTTGKSSLEVGGRTAGNVFLRSLFDGQAKGDVMIGKAVSARGSGSADNRGGVILVEACTVIVEPDGYLRSDGKLGGSNELTAHAKLWVKGKLSAVSSVATNPPGQNRLEYRDELVVEDQNGINPAPLRVVNPELQPCLPLP
;
A
#
# COMPACT_ATOMS: atom_id res chain seq x y z
N MET A 1 -18.97 -36.97 -20.60
CA MET A 1 -20.40 -37.31 -20.39
C MET A 1 -20.73 -38.48 -21.29
N ILE A 2 -20.57 -39.71 -20.78
CA ILE A 2 -20.98 -40.97 -21.42
C ILE A 2 -21.78 -41.70 -20.34
N LYS A 3 -23.06 -41.92 -20.61
CA LYS A 3 -24.07 -42.41 -19.66
C LYS A 3 -24.36 -43.87 -20.02
N ILE A 4 -23.74 -44.81 -19.31
CA ILE A 4 -24.02 -46.25 -19.49
C ILE A 4 -25.04 -46.65 -18.42
N ARG A 5 -26.22 -47.09 -18.88
CA ARG A 5 -27.30 -47.67 -18.06
C ARG A 5 -27.01 -49.15 -17.83
N HIS A 6 -27.06 -49.61 -16.58
CA HIS A 6 -27.19 -51.03 -16.26
C HIS A 6 -28.67 -51.40 -16.09
N ARG A 7 -29.12 -52.43 -16.81
CA ARG A 7 -30.30 -53.25 -16.47
C ARG A 7 -29.81 -54.67 -16.20
N ASN A 8 -30.48 -55.28 -15.22
CA ASN A 8 -30.30 -56.63 -14.71
C ASN A 8 -30.32 -57.71 -15.82
N CYS A 9 -29.41 -58.68 -15.70
CA CYS A 9 -29.65 -60.07 -16.11
C CYS A 9 -29.13 -60.98 -14.99
N GLU A 10 -30.05 -61.76 -14.43
CA GLU A 10 -29.74 -63.02 -13.76
C GLU A 10 -29.06 -63.96 -14.78
N MET A 11 -28.08 -64.73 -14.32
CA MET A 11 -27.66 -65.93 -15.04
C MET A 11 -27.42 -67.06 -14.06
N GLU A 12 -28.15 -68.13 -14.33
CA GLU A 12 -28.15 -69.43 -13.69
C GLU A 12 -26.81 -70.16 -13.79
N TYR A 13 -26.62 -71.03 -12.82
CA TYR A 13 -25.47 -71.88 -12.57
C TYR A 13 -25.56 -73.19 -13.38
N LEU A 14 -24.69 -73.37 -14.38
CA LEU A 14 -24.31 -74.66 -14.98
C LEU A 14 -22.92 -74.39 -15.58
N GLY A 15 -21.79 -74.98 -15.20
CA GLY A 15 -21.47 -76.34 -14.77
C GLY A 15 -19.99 -76.51 -15.17
N GLY A 16 -19.26 -77.42 -14.52
CA GLY A 16 -17.81 -77.62 -14.68
C GLY A 16 -17.36 -77.60 -16.14
N TRP A 17 -16.18 -77.12 -16.48
CA TRP A 17 -14.98 -77.95 -16.56
C TRP A 17 -13.71 -77.06 -16.64
N SER A 18 -13.80 -75.78 -16.27
CA SER A 18 -12.70 -74.79 -16.33
C SER A 18 -12.08 -74.40 -14.98
N VAL A 19 -12.60 -74.95 -13.87
CA VAL A 19 -12.09 -74.68 -12.51
C VAL A 19 -10.77 -75.40 -12.23
N TRP A 20 -10.50 -76.53 -12.88
CA TRP A 20 -9.24 -77.27 -12.64
C TRP A 20 -8.00 -76.61 -13.27
N LEU A 21 -8.14 -75.85 -14.35
CA LEU A 21 -7.02 -75.12 -14.97
C LEU A 21 -6.74 -73.77 -14.28
N LEU A 22 -7.76 -73.13 -13.69
CA LEU A 22 -7.60 -71.91 -12.88
C LEU A 22 -7.10 -72.17 -11.46
N ILE A 23 -7.38 -73.34 -10.88
CA ILE A 23 -6.79 -73.76 -9.58
C ILE A 23 -5.32 -74.18 -9.73
N LEU A 24 -4.88 -74.64 -10.92
CA LEU A 24 -3.48 -74.94 -11.18
C LEU A 24 -2.63 -73.70 -11.48
N ILE A 25 -3.21 -72.63 -12.06
CA ILE A 25 -2.52 -71.35 -12.25
C ILE A 25 -2.62 -70.46 -10.99
N GLY A 26 -3.66 -70.64 -10.15
CA GLY A 26 -3.82 -69.98 -8.85
C GLY A 26 -2.95 -70.54 -7.72
N ASN A 27 -2.26 -71.67 -7.94
CA ASN A 27 -1.29 -72.29 -7.02
C ASN A 27 0.14 -72.28 -7.59
N LEU A 28 0.50 -71.27 -8.39
CA LEU A 28 1.89 -70.83 -8.42
C LEU A 28 2.20 -70.28 -7.02
N GLY A 29 2.61 -71.18 -6.14
CA GLY A 29 2.83 -70.92 -4.73
C GLY A 29 3.64 -69.65 -4.58
N ALA A 30 3.06 -68.67 -3.88
CA ALA A 30 3.85 -67.59 -3.33
C ALA A 30 5.01 -68.27 -2.61
N ALA A 31 6.25 -68.02 -3.06
CA ALA A 31 7.44 -68.59 -2.44
C ALA A 31 7.30 -68.39 -0.91
N PRO A 32 7.46 -69.46 -0.10
CA PRO A 32 7.23 -69.36 1.33
C PRO A 32 8.07 -68.22 1.87
N ARG A 33 7.40 -67.22 2.46
CA ARG A 33 8.10 -66.08 3.06
C ARG A 33 8.91 -66.62 4.23
N GLN A 34 10.22 -66.42 4.18
CA GLN A 34 11.07 -66.82 5.28
C GLN A 34 10.75 -65.93 6.48
N ARG A 35 10.36 -66.53 7.61
CA ARG A 35 10.15 -65.80 8.86
C ARG A 35 11.49 -65.57 9.54
N ALA A 36 11.77 -64.34 9.96
CA ALA A 36 13.00 -63.98 10.66
C ALA A 36 12.72 -63.15 11.92
N THR A 37 13.53 -63.37 12.94
CA THR A 37 13.58 -62.73 14.25
C THR A 37 14.95 -62.09 14.48
N THR A 38 16.00 -62.59 13.82
CA THR A 38 17.37 -62.07 13.92
C THR A 38 18.00 -61.89 12.54
N VAL A 39 19.07 -61.10 12.48
CA VAL A 39 19.80 -60.83 11.22
C VAL A 39 20.40 -62.10 10.60
N THR A 40 20.78 -63.09 11.41
CA THR A 40 21.46 -64.31 10.95
C THR A 40 20.53 -65.20 10.12
N GLU A 41 19.23 -65.06 10.31
CA GLU A 41 18.20 -65.76 9.54
C GLU A 41 18.00 -65.12 8.15
N ILE A 42 18.26 -63.82 8.03
CA ILE A 42 18.12 -63.06 6.77
C ILE A 42 19.40 -63.15 5.95
N CYS A 43 20.55 -63.06 6.63
CA CYS A 43 21.87 -63.07 6.03
C CYS A 43 22.71 -64.20 6.64
N PRO A 44 22.42 -65.46 6.29
CA PRO A 44 23.15 -66.63 6.77
C PRO A 44 24.51 -66.68 6.08
N GLY A 45 25.51 -66.03 6.68
CA GLY A 45 26.88 -66.06 6.18
C GLY A 45 27.81 -65.12 6.93
N SER A 46 29.03 -65.57 7.16
CA SER A 46 30.14 -64.79 7.71
C SER A 46 30.79 -63.89 6.65
N PHE A 47 30.05 -63.46 5.63
CA PHE A 47 30.59 -62.52 4.65
C PHE A 47 30.81 -61.18 5.36
N PRO A 48 32.05 -60.69 5.43
CA PRO A 48 32.42 -59.58 6.31
C PRO A 48 31.78 -58.25 5.89
N ASP A 49 31.35 -58.10 4.64
CA ASP A 49 31.15 -56.77 4.06
C ASP A 49 29.68 -56.38 3.83
N ALA A 50 28.78 -57.33 3.50
CA ALA A 50 27.38 -57.01 3.19
C ALA A 50 26.38 -58.13 3.55
N CYS A 51 25.20 -57.71 3.98
CA CYS A 51 23.99 -58.48 4.16
C CYS A 51 23.05 -58.20 2.97
N GLU A 52 23.02 -59.12 2.00
CA GLU A 52 22.22 -58.99 0.78
C GLU A 52 20.93 -59.81 0.88
N VAL A 53 19.79 -59.15 0.72
CA VAL A 53 18.47 -59.76 0.71
C VAL A 53 17.94 -59.75 -0.71
N SER A 54 17.62 -60.93 -1.23
CA SER A 54 17.20 -61.11 -2.63
C SER A 54 15.78 -61.61 -2.82
N GLY A 55 15.01 -61.72 -1.73
CA GLY A 55 13.63 -62.21 -1.77
C GLY A 55 12.78 -61.69 -0.60
N PRO A 56 11.51 -62.09 -0.51
CA PRO A 56 10.61 -61.64 0.54
C PRO A 56 10.87 -62.36 1.88
N VAL A 57 10.97 -61.58 2.94
CA VAL A 57 11.21 -62.03 4.33
C VAL A 57 10.13 -61.41 5.22
N LEU A 58 9.56 -62.22 6.10
CA LEU A 58 8.59 -61.80 7.12
C LEU A 58 9.32 -61.61 8.45
N ILE A 59 9.37 -60.39 8.98
CA ILE A 59 10.05 -60.04 10.24
C ILE A 59 9.06 -60.10 11.39
N ALA A 60 9.41 -60.83 12.46
CA ALA A 60 8.57 -60.89 13.66
C ALA A 60 8.39 -59.51 14.29
N SER A 61 7.17 -59.22 14.77
CA SER A 61 6.89 -57.96 15.48
C SER A 61 7.75 -57.85 16.74
N GLY A 62 8.34 -56.68 16.96
CA GLY A 62 9.30 -56.38 18.03
C GLY A 62 10.73 -56.84 17.74
N ALA A 63 11.02 -57.41 16.57
CA ALA A 63 12.37 -57.83 16.23
C ALA A 63 13.31 -56.62 16.06
N GLU A 64 14.56 -56.82 16.47
CA GLU A 64 15.67 -55.90 16.25
C GLU A 64 16.72 -56.62 15.39
N LEU A 65 16.88 -56.14 14.17
CA LEU A 65 17.84 -56.65 13.19
C LEU A 65 19.15 -55.88 13.32
N ASP A 66 20.01 -56.34 14.23
CA ASP A 66 21.36 -55.81 14.40
C ASP A 66 22.28 -56.30 13.27
N LEU A 67 22.75 -55.37 12.44
CA LEU A 67 23.63 -55.69 11.31
C LEU A 67 25.12 -55.76 11.70
N ALA A 68 25.48 -55.40 12.94
CA ALA A 68 26.84 -55.44 13.48
C ALA A 68 27.87 -54.72 12.57
N GLY A 69 27.49 -53.59 11.99
CA GLY A 69 28.33 -52.80 11.09
C GLY A 69 28.38 -53.31 9.65
N ARG A 70 27.51 -54.21 9.22
CA ARG A 70 27.43 -54.65 7.82
C ARG A 70 26.57 -53.70 6.97
N LEU A 71 26.86 -53.63 5.68
CA LEU A 71 26.00 -52.96 4.70
C LEU A 71 24.73 -53.80 4.47
N LEU A 72 23.54 -53.21 4.53
CA LEU A 72 22.31 -53.88 4.11
C LEU A 72 21.97 -53.51 2.67
N ARG A 73 21.80 -54.52 1.80
CA ARG A 73 21.37 -54.32 0.41
C ARG A 73 20.13 -55.14 0.10
N LEU A 74 19.05 -54.48 -0.33
CA LEU A 74 17.83 -55.14 -0.79
C LEU A 74 17.77 -55.04 -2.31
N SER A 75 17.72 -56.21 -2.97
CA SER A 75 17.60 -56.29 -4.43
C SER A 75 16.18 -55.89 -4.91
N PRO A 76 15.96 -55.69 -6.23
CA PRO A 76 14.70 -55.17 -6.78
C PRO A 76 13.43 -55.97 -6.48
N VAL A 77 13.57 -57.21 -6.01
CA VAL A 77 12.45 -58.12 -5.66
C VAL A 77 12.41 -58.46 -4.18
N ALA A 78 13.32 -57.90 -3.38
CA ALA A 78 13.40 -58.14 -1.96
C ALA A 78 12.35 -57.34 -1.18
N SER A 79 11.76 -57.96 -0.17
CA SER A 79 10.78 -57.32 0.72
C SER A 79 11.08 -57.69 2.17
N LEU A 80 11.11 -56.72 3.08
CA LEU A 80 11.11 -56.97 4.52
C LEU A 80 9.75 -56.56 5.09
N ASP A 81 8.91 -57.53 5.41
CA ASP A 81 7.53 -57.28 5.84
C ASP A 81 7.35 -57.56 7.33
N ALA A 82 6.83 -56.60 8.09
CA ALA A 82 6.51 -56.81 9.49
C ALA A 82 5.31 -57.75 9.65
N GLU A 83 5.45 -58.75 10.52
CA GLU A 83 4.39 -59.70 10.84
C GLU A 83 3.17 -58.99 11.43
N ASN A 84 2.00 -59.20 10.81
CA ASN A 84 0.72 -58.58 11.18
C ASN A 84 0.73 -57.05 11.25
N GLY A 85 1.63 -56.40 10.50
CA GLY A 85 1.78 -54.94 10.55
C GLY A 85 2.42 -54.43 11.83
N GLY A 86 3.11 -55.30 12.58
CA GLY A 86 3.86 -54.94 13.77
C GLY A 86 5.07 -54.04 13.51
N SER A 87 5.83 -53.77 14.55
CA SER A 87 7.02 -52.92 14.49
C SER A 87 8.30 -53.75 14.38
N PHE A 88 9.34 -53.25 13.74
CA PHE A 88 10.69 -53.80 13.88
C PHE A 88 11.74 -52.73 13.65
N SER A 89 12.96 -52.98 14.14
CA SER A 89 14.09 -52.09 13.97
C SER A 89 15.22 -52.75 13.18
N ILE A 90 15.96 -51.93 12.43
CA ILE A 90 17.25 -52.27 11.83
C ILE A 90 18.27 -51.36 12.49
N VAL A 91 19.29 -51.93 13.14
CA VAL A 91 20.27 -51.16 13.92
C VAL A 91 21.69 -51.50 13.50
N GLN A 92 22.62 -50.57 13.78
CA GLN A 92 24.05 -50.71 13.55
C GLN A 92 24.42 -51.09 12.10
N ALA A 93 23.66 -50.68 11.08
CA ALA A 93 24.08 -50.86 9.69
C ALA A 93 25.30 -49.96 9.39
N ALA A 94 26.27 -50.42 8.60
CA ALA A 94 27.29 -49.52 8.02
C ALA A 94 26.76 -48.70 6.83
N GLY A 95 25.56 -49.00 6.37
CA GLY A 95 24.89 -48.34 5.25
C GLY A 95 23.68 -49.16 4.83
N ILE A 96 22.76 -48.53 4.11
CA ILE A 96 21.55 -49.19 3.62
C ILE A 96 21.33 -48.82 2.16
N THR A 97 21.10 -49.82 1.32
CA THR A 97 20.76 -49.64 -0.09
C THR A 97 19.48 -50.39 -0.42
N LEU A 98 18.42 -49.66 -0.76
CA LEU A 98 17.19 -50.22 -1.32
C LEU A 98 17.19 -49.96 -2.81
N GLU A 99 17.31 -51.01 -3.61
CA GLU A 99 17.24 -50.88 -5.07
C GLU A 99 15.81 -50.60 -5.54
N LYS A 100 15.68 -50.14 -6.79
CA LYS A 100 14.37 -49.87 -7.40
C LYS A 100 13.53 -51.15 -7.41
N GLY A 101 12.43 -51.15 -6.67
CA GLY A 101 11.52 -52.30 -6.52
C GLY A 101 11.63 -53.01 -5.16
N ALA A 102 12.72 -52.77 -4.41
CA ALA A 102 12.85 -53.26 -3.05
C ALA A 102 11.84 -52.57 -2.11
N GLU A 103 11.30 -53.30 -1.13
CA GLU A 103 10.35 -52.76 -0.15
C GLU A 103 10.68 -53.13 1.31
N ILE A 104 10.40 -52.21 2.24
CA ILE A 104 10.36 -52.46 3.68
C ILE A 104 8.97 -52.03 4.16
N THR A 105 8.18 -52.94 4.70
CA THR A 105 6.77 -52.69 4.98
C THR A 105 6.34 -53.07 6.40
N ALA A 106 5.47 -52.26 6.99
CA ALA A 106 4.74 -52.53 8.23
C ALA A 106 3.27 -52.13 8.01
N ILE A 107 2.51 -53.02 7.36
CA ILE A 107 1.14 -52.71 6.93
C ILE A 107 0.11 -53.20 7.96
N GLY A 108 -0.51 -52.26 8.70
CA GLY A 108 -1.63 -52.54 9.59
C GLY A 108 -2.91 -52.84 8.81
N ARG A 109 -3.54 -53.99 9.03
CA ARG A 109 -4.72 -54.45 8.29
C ARG A 109 -5.97 -54.40 9.18
N GLY A 110 -6.75 -53.31 9.08
CA GLY A 110 -7.89 -53.05 9.97
C GLY A 110 -7.51 -52.58 11.38
N MET A 111 -6.24 -52.22 11.58
CA MET A 111 -5.66 -51.68 12.82
C MET A 111 -4.59 -50.63 12.47
N ASP A 112 -3.99 -50.01 13.47
CA ASP A 112 -2.88 -49.07 13.30
C ASP A 112 -1.67 -49.77 12.67
N ALA A 113 -0.88 -49.03 11.88
CA ALA A 113 0.35 -49.56 11.31
C ALA A 113 1.52 -49.47 12.30
N GLY A 114 2.46 -50.40 12.20
CA GLY A 114 3.61 -50.49 13.08
C GLY A 114 4.67 -49.40 12.84
N THR A 115 5.71 -49.46 13.66
CA THR A 115 6.87 -48.57 13.63
C THR A 115 8.04 -49.26 12.94
N LEU A 116 8.61 -48.58 11.95
CA LEU A 116 9.86 -48.95 11.28
C LEU A 116 10.97 -48.01 11.73
N THR A 117 11.93 -48.52 12.48
CA THR A 117 13.10 -47.74 12.93
C THR A 117 14.36 -48.26 12.26
N ILE A 118 15.07 -47.40 11.55
CA ILE A 118 16.25 -47.76 10.77
C ILE A 118 17.40 -46.86 11.19
N THR A 119 18.45 -47.43 11.76
CA THR A 119 19.65 -46.70 12.20
C THR A 119 20.90 -47.25 11.51
N SER A 120 21.64 -46.35 10.85
CA SER A 120 22.85 -46.64 10.08
C SER A 120 23.95 -45.63 10.41
N THR A 121 25.19 -46.09 10.58
CA THR A 121 26.36 -45.23 10.76
C THR A 121 26.88 -44.66 9.43
N GLY A 122 26.51 -45.27 8.31
CA GLY A 122 26.78 -44.76 6.96
C GLY A 122 25.50 -44.35 6.20
N PRO A 123 25.61 -44.08 4.89
CA PRO A 123 24.53 -43.48 4.11
C PRO A 123 23.38 -44.44 3.82
N CYS A 124 22.19 -43.88 3.63
CA CYS A 124 20.99 -44.58 3.18
C CYS A 124 20.64 -44.18 1.74
N LEU A 125 20.74 -45.13 0.80
CA LEU A 125 20.44 -44.97 -0.62
C LEU A 125 19.12 -45.66 -0.94
N LEU A 126 18.05 -44.90 -1.17
CA LEU A 126 16.69 -45.41 -1.25
C LEU A 126 16.11 -45.17 -2.65
N ALA A 127 16.29 -46.15 -3.53
CA ALA A 127 15.58 -46.22 -4.81
C ALA A 127 14.28 -47.04 -4.72
N GLY A 128 14.11 -47.82 -3.66
CA GLY A 128 12.92 -48.60 -3.31
C GLY A 128 11.94 -47.89 -2.36
N LYS A 129 11.06 -48.66 -1.71
CA LYS A 129 9.96 -48.15 -0.90
C LYS A 129 10.08 -48.52 0.58
N ILE A 130 9.76 -47.60 1.48
CA ILE A 130 9.56 -47.84 2.91
C ILE A 130 8.12 -47.44 3.26
N LEU A 131 7.36 -48.34 3.89
CA LEU A 131 5.92 -48.22 4.04
C LEU A 131 5.43 -48.64 5.43
N ALA A 132 4.99 -47.69 6.26
CA ALA A 132 4.28 -47.94 7.52
C ALA A 132 2.82 -47.45 7.43
N SER A 133 2.02 -48.07 6.57
CA SER A 133 0.66 -47.60 6.24
C SER A 133 -0.43 -48.58 6.65
N THR A 134 -1.64 -48.10 6.83
CA THR A 134 -2.80 -48.96 7.12
C THR A 134 -3.63 -49.25 5.88
N ALA A 135 -4.23 -50.44 5.86
CA ALA A 135 -5.21 -50.88 4.89
C ALA A 135 -6.57 -51.07 5.59
N ARG A 136 -7.64 -50.59 4.94
CA ARG A 136 -9.02 -50.74 5.44
C ARG A 136 -9.50 -52.17 5.22
N ILE A 137 -10.07 -52.79 6.26
CA ILE A 137 -10.71 -54.12 6.18
C ILE A 137 -12.05 -54.07 6.90
N GLY A 138 -13.13 -54.50 6.24
CA GLY A 138 -14.46 -54.58 6.85
C GLY A 138 -15.03 -53.23 7.36
N GLY A 139 -14.54 -52.11 6.84
CA GLY A 139 -14.92 -50.76 7.31
C GLY A 139 -14.11 -50.23 8.49
N VAL A 140 -13.30 -51.06 9.14
CA VAL A 140 -12.37 -50.65 10.21
C VAL A 140 -11.06 -50.21 9.58
N ALA A 141 -10.50 -49.10 10.07
CA ALA A 141 -9.20 -48.61 9.65
C ALA A 141 -8.50 -47.82 10.78
N GLY A 142 -7.19 -47.99 10.88
CA GLY A 142 -6.35 -47.36 11.89
C GLY A 142 -5.63 -46.09 11.43
N ALA A 143 -4.82 -45.54 12.34
CA ALA A 143 -3.86 -44.47 12.10
C ALA A 143 -2.62 -44.97 11.34
N GLY A 144 -1.95 -44.07 10.61
CA GLY A 144 -0.66 -44.38 10.00
C GLY A 144 0.40 -44.72 11.05
N GLY A 145 1.39 -45.53 10.65
CA GLY A 145 2.50 -45.94 11.50
C GLY A 145 3.59 -44.88 11.57
N SER A 146 4.76 -45.25 12.09
CA SER A 146 5.93 -44.37 12.11
C SER A 146 7.08 -44.95 11.31
N VAL A 147 7.79 -44.10 10.57
CA VAL A 147 9.02 -44.41 9.86
C VAL A 147 10.11 -43.49 10.37
N SER A 148 11.16 -44.02 10.99
CA SER A 148 12.31 -43.25 11.47
C SER A 148 13.58 -43.77 10.81
N LEU A 149 14.23 -42.94 10.00
CA LEU A 149 15.53 -43.21 9.39
C LEU A 149 16.57 -42.28 9.98
N THR A 150 17.61 -42.85 10.58
CA THR A 150 18.77 -42.11 11.08
C THR A 150 20.02 -42.68 10.39
N CYS A 151 20.58 -41.93 9.46
CA CYS A 151 21.71 -42.35 8.62
C CYS A 151 22.73 -41.21 8.51
N ASN A 152 24.01 -41.50 8.23
CA ASN A 152 24.99 -40.44 7.96
C ASN A 152 24.93 -40.02 6.48
N GLY A 153 23.81 -39.40 6.10
CA GLY A 153 23.43 -39.08 4.72
C GLY A 153 22.24 -39.91 4.23
N ILE A 154 21.30 -39.25 3.55
CA ILE A 154 20.09 -39.89 2.99
C ILE A 154 19.94 -39.45 1.54
N SER A 155 19.78 -40.41 0.62
CA SER A 155 19.52 -40.15 -0.79
C SER A 155 18.26 -40.87 -1.26
N LEU A 156 17.24 -40.13 -1.65
CA LEU A 156 16.02 -40.65 -2.25
C LEU A 156 16.14 -40.61 -3.78
N GLY A 157 16.21 -41.79 -4.40
CA GLY A 157 16.18 -41.93 -5.85
C GLY A 157 14.82 -41.52 -6.43
N ALA A 158 14.74 -41.33 -7.76
CA ALA A 158 13.51 -40.88 -8.43
C ALA A 158 12.30 -41.84 -8.25
N ALA A 159 12.54 -43.11 -7.93
CA ALA A 159 11.50 -44.09 -7.58
C ALA A 159 11.34 -44.30 -6.06
N GLY A 160 12.21 -43.69 -5.27
CA GLY A 160 12.26 -43.81 -3.83
C GLY A 160 10.99 -43.27 -3.18
N ALA A 161 10.45 -44.01 -2.22
CA ALA A 161 9.24 -43.61 -1.51
C ALA A 161 9.30 -43.92 -0.02
N VAL A 162 8.89 -42.97 0.82
CA VAL A 162 8.70 -43.14 2.27
C VAL A 162 7.26 -42.77 2.61
N GLU A 163 6.47 -43.73 3.06
CA GLU A 163 5.02 -43.58 3.19
C GLU A 163 4.48 -44.08 4.54
N ALA A 164 3.73 -43.25 5.26
CA ALA A 164 3.11 -43.56 6.54
C ALA A 164 1.63 -43.10 6.57
N ASN A 165 0.76 -43.79 5.83
CA ASN A 165 -0.63 -43.36 5.60
C ASN A 165 -1.64 -44.04 6.56
N GLY A 166 -2.62 -43.27 7.03
CA GLY A 166 -3.76 -43.71 7.85
C GLY A 166 -5.07 -43.81 7.07
N ALA A 167 -5.70 -44.98 7.06
CA ALA A 167 -6.94 -45.28 6.33
C ALA A 167 -8.24 -45.05 7.13
N GLY A 168 -8.13 -44.75 8.44
CA GLY A 168 -9.28 -44.39 9.30
C GLY A 168 -8.95 -43.46 10.47
N GLY A 169 -7.70 -43.00 10.60
CA GLY A 169 -7.24 -42.15 11.68
C GLY A 169 -6.28 -41.06 11.21
N ARG A 170 -5.39 -40.65 12.12
CA ARG A 170 -4.34 -39.66 11.82
C ARG A 170 -3.37 -40.20 10.76
N GLY A 171 -2.75 -39.28 10.01
CA GLY A 171 -1.57 -39.64 9.23
C GLY A 171 -0.44 -40.13 10.13
N GLY A 172 0.50 -40.87 9.56
CA GLY A 172 1.64 -41.39 10.29
C GLY A 172 2.74 -40.35 10.51
N GLN A 173 3.83 -40.77 11.14
CA GLN A 173 5.00 -39.94 11.40
C GLN A 173 6.16 -40.40 10.53
N ILE A 174 6.86 -39.47 9.88
CA ILE A 174 8.08 -39.76 9.13
C ILE A 174 9.21 -38.88 9.68
N THR A 175 10.31 -39.50 10.09
CA THR A 175 11.55 -38.83 10.49
C THR A 175 12.68 -39.28 9.57
N LEU A 176 13.32 -38.33 8.89
CA LEU A 176 14.51 -38.54 8.07
C LEU A 176 15.65 -37.69 8.63
N ASP A 177 16.53 -38.32 9.40
CA ASP A 177 17.70 -37.70 10.02
C ASP A 177 18.96 -38.15 9.28
N ALA A 178 19.58 -37.23 8.54
CA ALA A 178 20.81 -37.47 7.79
C ALA A 178 22.09 -37.24 8.63
N GLY A 179 21.96 -36.94 9.92
CA GLY A 179 23.08 -36.72 10.83
C GLY A 179 24.06 -35.69 10.28
N ASN A 180 25.34 -36.09 10.17
CA ASN A 180 26.40 -35.23 9.63
C ASN A 180 26.47 -35.21 8.09
N GLY A 181 25.69 -36.06 7.40
CA GLY A 181 25.63 -36.14 5.95
C GLY A 181 24.49 -35.30 5.37
N SER A 182 24.55 -35.05 4.06
CA SER A 182 23.49 -34.32 3.35
C SER A 182 22.25 -35.20 3.11
N LEU A 183 21.09 -34.55 3.02
CA LEU A 183 19.88 -35.18 2.50
C LEU A 183 19.63 -34.72 1.06
N THR A 184 19.52 -35.66 0.13
CA THR A 184 19.22 -35.36 -1.28
C THR A 184 18.03 -36.17 -1.74
N SER A 185 17.05 -35.50 -2.34
CA SER A 185 15.91 -36.14 -2.97
C SER A 185 15.82 -35.77 -4.43
N LEU A 186 15.73 -36.77 -5.30
CA LEU A 186 15.59 -36.57 -6.74
C LEU A 186 14.13 -36.36 -7.16
N LYS A 187 13.95 -35.66 -8.28
CA LYS A 187 12.64 -35.45 -8.89
C LYS A 187 11.93 -36.79 -9.14
N GLY A 188 10.71 -36.92 -8.62
CA GLY A 188 9.92 -38.15 -8.68
C GLY A 188 9.88 -38.94 -7.37
N ALA A 189 10.82 -38.70 -6.45
CA ALA A 189 10.77 -39.25 -5.10
C ALA A 189 9.52 -38.78 -4.35
N ARG A 190 9.02 -39.61 -3.43
CA ARG A 190 7.76 -39.37 -2.71
C ARG A 190 7.92 -39.53 -1.20
N ILE A 191 7.45 -38.54 -0.45
CA ILE A 191 7.28 -38.64 1.00
C ILE A 191 5.81 -38.38 1.31
N ARG A 192 5.12 -39.34 1.93
CA ARG A 192 3.67 -39.21 2.18
C ARG A 192 3.29 -39.65 3.58
N ALA A 193 2.58 -38.79 4.29
CA ALA A 193 1.97 -39.13 5.56
C ALA A 193 0.52 -38.61 5.58
N ASN A 194 -0.35 -39.27 4.83
CA ASN A 194 -1.74 -38.85 4.71
C ASN A 194 -2.62 -39.51 5.77
N GLY A 195 -3.54 -38.75 6.36
CA GLY A 195 -4.59 -39.25 7.25
C GLY A 195 -5.96 -39.16 6.59
N THR A 196 -6.88 -40.07 6.91
CA THR A 196 -8.29 -39.97 6.50
C THR A 196 -9.25 -39.68 7.67
N GLY A 197 -8.68 -39.46 8.86
CA GLY A 197 -9.35 -38.98 10.07
C GLY A 197 -8.97 -37.53 10.42
N ASN A 198 -8.98 -37.19 11.71
CA ASN A 198 -8.96 -35.83 12.24
C ASN A 198 -7.64 -35.02 12.09
N ARG A 199 -6.54 -35.61 11.58
CA ARG A 199 -5.27 -34.89 11.37
C ARG A 199 -4.42 -35.52 10.25
N GLY A 200 -3.67 -34.69 9.53
CA GLY A 200 -2.62 -35.14 8.62
C GLY A 200 -1.46 -35.79 9.38
N GLY A 201 -0.46 -36.29 8.65
CA GLY A 201 0.77 -36.82 9.25
C GLY A 201 1.82 -35.75 9.50
N ASP A 202 2.84 -36.13 10.25
CA ASP A 202 3.97 -35.26 10.59
C ASP A 202 5.24 -35.75 9.87
N LEU A 203 6.02 -34.83 9.32
CA LEU A 203 7.30 -35.07 8.68
C LEU A 203 8.38 -34.22 9.36
N THR A 204 9.46 -34.87 9.77
CA THR A 204 10.69 -34.18 10.19
C THR A 204 11.84 -34.61 9.29
N ILE A 205 12.51 -33.64 8.68
CA ILE A 205 13.75 -33.81 7.96
C ILE A 205 14.83 -33.04 8.70
N ALA A 206 15.89 -33.72 9.12
CA ALA A 206 17.00 -33.12 9.85
C ALA A 206 18.35 -33.47 9.22
N SER A 207 19.26 -32.50 9.19
CA SER A 207 20.67 -32.68 8.83
C SER A 207 21.50 -31.57 9.46
N THR A 208 22.72 -31.87 9.92
CA THR A 208 23.68 -30.81 10.28
C THR A 208 24.46 -30.29 9.06
N ALA A 209 24.26 -30.91 7.90
CA ALA A 209 24.74 -30.49 6.58
C ALA A 209 23.56 -29.94 5.77
N SER A 210 23.72 -29.84 4.44
CA SER A 210 22.71 -29.27 3.56
C SER A 210 21.65 -30.29 3.13
N CYS A 211 20.45 -29.79 2.82
CA CYS A 211 19.34 -30.56 2.26
C CYS A 211 18.97 -30.06 0.86
N THR A 212 18.90 -30.97 -0.11
CA THR A 212 18.35 -30.71 -1.44
C THR A 212 17.08 -31.53 -1.64
N VAL A 213 15.94 -30.87 -1.73
CA VAL A 213 14.62 -31.51 -1.85
C VAL A 213 14.05 -31.25 -3.24
N ALA A 214 14.01 -32.28 -4.09
CA ALA A 214 13.25 -32.28 -5.35
C ALA A 214 12.02 -33.22 -5.32
N ALA A 215 11.74 -33.82 -4.15
CA ALA A 215 10.62 -34.73 -3.93
C ALA A 215 9.25 -34.03 -4.00
N THR A 216 8.22 -34.85 -4.21
CA THR A 216 6.85 -34.51 -3.82
C THR A 216 6.59 -34.98 -2.39
N VAL A 217 6.36 -34.04 -1.49
CA VAL A 217 6.00 -34.24 -0.09
C VAL A 217 4.51 -33.93 0.09
N GLN A 218 3.73 -34.90 0.58
CA GLN A 218 2.29 -34.76 0.80
C GLN A 218 1.90 -35.21 2.20
N LEU A 219 1.42 -34.26 3.01
CA LEU A 219 1.05 -34.42 4.41
C LEU A 219 -0.39 -33.93 4.59
N SER A 220 -1.33 -34.68 4.04
CA SER A 220 -2.72 -34.24 3.95
C SER A 220 -3.64 -34.99 4.91
N ALA A 221 -4.61 -34.28 5.47
CA ALA A 221 -5.81 -34.90 6.04
C ALA A 221 -6.92 -34.91 5.00
N PHE A 222 -7.61 -36.04 4.83
CA PHE A 222 -8.77 -36.15 3.95
C PHE A 222 -9.95 -36.81 4.65
N ILE A 223 -10.92 -36.01 5.09
CA ILE A 223 -12.11 -36.54 5.74
C ILE A 223 -13.31 -36.53 4.79
N THR A 224 -14.04 -37.65 4.73
CA THR A 224 -15.25 -37.81 3.91
C THR A 224 -16.56 -37.56 4.68
N ASN A 225 -16.52 -37.30 5.99
CA ASN A 225 -17.67 -37.03 6.85
C ASN A 225 -17.68 -35.59 7.44
N THR A 226 -18.72 -35.25 8.20
CA THR A 226 -19.10 -33.88 8.63
C THR A 226 -18.19 -33.20 9.66
N VAL A 227 -17.13 -33.85 10.14
CA VAL A 227 -16.19 -33.27 11.11
C VAL A 227 -14.87 -33.00 10.38
N GLY A 228 -14.36 -31.76 10.44
CA GLY A 228 -13.12 -31.38 9.77
C GLY A 228 -11.90 -31.94 10.50
N GLY A 229 -10.76 -32.01 9.81
CA GLY A 229 -9.48 -32.44 10.37
C GLY A 229 -8.40 -31.41 10.08
N ALA A 230 -7.44 -31.29 11.00
CA ALA A 230 -6.30 -30.39 10.85
C ALA A 230 -5.30 -30.91 9.82
N GLY A 231 -4.54 -30.01 9.18
CA GLY A 231 -3.49 -30.38 8.24
C GLY A 231 -2.33 -31.15 8.88
N GLY A 232 -1.36 -31.59 8.07
CA GLY A 232 -0.10 -32.16 8.55
C GLY A 232 0.95 -31.11 8.93
N SER A 233 2.06 -31.54 9.51
CA SER A 233 3.22 -30.68 9.82
C SER A 233 4.46 -31.16 9.06
N ALA A 234 5.20 -30.24 8.41
CA ALA A 234 6.48 -30.52 7.77
C ALA A 234 7.57 -29.64 8.40
N ASP A 235 8.54 -30.25 9.08
CA ASP A 235 9.70 -29.55 9.64
C ASP A 235 10.96 -29.98 8.88
N ILE A 236 11.60 -29.06 8.14
CA ILE A 236 12.86 -29.30 7.43
C ILE A 236 13.93 -28.42 8.06
N ILE A 237 14.88 -29.02 8.77
CA ILE A 237 15.92 -28.34 9.55
C ILE A 237 17.29 -28.80 9.07
N CYS A 238 17.97 -27.96 8.31
CA CYS A 238 19.26 -28.31 7.71
C CYS A 238 20.21 -27.10 7.73
N ASN A 239 21.53 -27.33 7.71
CA ASN A 239 22.49 -26.26 7.50
C ASN A 239 22.59 -25.94 5.99
N GLY A 240 21.55 -25.27 5.50
CA GLY A 240 21.33 -24.96 4.09
C GLY A 240 20.21 -25.81 3.48
N ILE A 241 19.26 -25.17 2.80
CA ILE A 241 18.11 -25.83 2.18
C ILE A 241 18.00 -25.37 0.72
N THR A 242 18.00 -26.31 -0.21
CA THR A 242 17.66 -26.08 -1.61
C THR A 242 16.38 -26.83 -1.95
N LEU A 243 15.30 -26.10 -2.22
CA LEU A 243 14.10 -26.66 -2.84
C LEU A 243 14.27 -26.58 -4.35
N ALA A 244 14.52 -27.73 -4.98
CA ALA A 244 14.89 -27.80 -6.39
C ALA A 244 13.67 -27.74 -7.32
N GLU A 245 13.90 -27.45 -8.61
CA GLU A 245 12.83 -27.32 -9.61
C GLU A 245 11.84 -28.50 -9.58
N GLY A 246 10.57 -28.18 -9.36
CA GLY A 246 9.46 -29.14 -9.32
C GLY A 246 9.21 -29.80 -7.96
N ALA A 247 9.93 -29.39 -6.91
CA ALA A 247 9.59 -29.77 -5.54
C ALA A 247 8.18 -29.28 -5.18
N SER A 248 7.44 -30.09 -4.42
CA SER A 248 6.10 -29.76 -3.91
C SER A 248 6.01 -30.20 -2.46
N ILE A 249 5.72 -29.29 -1.54
CA ILE A 249 5.47 -29.59 -0.13
C ILE A 249 4.07 -29.13 0.21
N ASP A 250 3.18 -30.11 0.45
CA ASP A 250 1.75 -29.89 0.62
C ASP A 250 1.28 -30.42 1.99
N ALA A 251 1.05 -29.52 2.94
CA ALA A 251 0.50 -29.77 4.27
C ALA A 251 -0.96 -29.27 4.33
N ASN A 252 -1.89 -30.03 3.75
CA ASN A 252 -3.26 -29.57 3.52
C ASN A 252 -4.28 -30.25 4.46
N ALA A 253 -5.28 -29.49 4.91
CA ALA A 253 -6.50 -30.01 5.53
C ALA A 253 -7.62 -30.12 4.50
N ALA A 254 -8.38 -31.22 4.49
CA ALA A 254 -9.61 -31.36 3.71
C ALA A 254 -10.78 -31.84 4.58
N GLY A 255 -11.90 -31.09 4.57
CA GLY A 255 -13.15 -31.37 5.31
C GLY A 255 -14.16 -30.22 5.26
N TYR A 256 -15.41 -30.44 5.69
CA TYR A 256 -16.53 -29.49 5.60
C TYR A 256 -17.01 -28.93 6.96
N SER A 257 -16.11 -28.70 7.93
CA SER A 257 -16.50 -28.24 9.27
C SER A 257 -15.88 -26.90 9.63
N ALA A 258 -16.72 -25.97 10.09
CA ALA A 258 -16.37 -24.61 10.49
C ALA A 258 -15.76 -24.49 11.91
N ASP A 259 -15.30 -25.59 12.50
CA ASP A 259 -14.65 -25.54 13.81
C ASP A 259 -13.22 -24.99 13.68
N SER A 260 -12.92 -23.95 14.47
CA SER A 260 -11.63 -23.27 14.58
C SER A 260 -10.46 -24.19 14.96
N SER A 261 -10.73 -25.39 15.47
CA SER A 261 -9.70 -26.39 15.79
C SER A 261 -9.06 -27.07 14.56
N ASN A 262 -9.57 -26.82 13.35
CA ASN A 262 -9.19 -27.55 12.12
C ASN A 262 -8.34 -26.73 11.14
N ALA A 263 -7.31 -26.02 11.61
CA ALA A 263 -6.47 -25.18 10.74
C ALA A 263 -5.79 -25.97 9.60
N GLY A 264 -5.40 -25.23 8.54
CA GLY A 264 -4.46 -25.73 7.53
C GLY A 264 -3.14 -26.23 8.14
N GLY A 265 -2.33 -26.92 7.35
CA GLY A 265 -1.09 -27.52 7.86
C GLY A 265 0.01 -26.51 8.15
N TYR A 266 1.13 -27.03 8.63
CA TYR A 266 2.29 -26.25 9.04
C TYR A 266 3.52 -26.68 8.24
N ILE A 267 4.29 -25.72 7.73
CA ILE A 267 5.54 -25.99 7.02
C ILE A 267 6.62 -25.09 7.61
N VAL A 268 7.70 -25.67 8.13
CA VAL A 268 8.89 -24.97 8.61
C VAL A 268 10.08 -25.35 7.74
N LEU A 269 10.76 -24.35 7.20
CA LEU A 269 12.03 -24.49 6.53
C LEU A 269 13.08 -23.69 7.32
N ASN A 270 13.97 -24.38 8.03
CA ASN A 270 15.03 -23.75 8.81
C ASN A 270 16.40 -24.13 8.23
N ALA A 271 17.02 -23.19 7.51
CA ALA A 271 18.32 -23.37 6.88
C ALA A 271 19.52 -23.06 7.81
N GLN A 272 19.27 -22.85 9.11
CA GLN A 272 20.27 -22.54 10.13
C GLN A 272 21.20 -21.40 9.71
N SER A 273 22.51 -21.64 9.53
CA SER A 273 23.51 -20.61 9.21
C SER A 273 23.85 -20.49 7.73
N ALA A 274 23.23 -21.31 6.87
CA ALA A 274 23.53 -21.34 5.44
C ALA A 274 22.33 -20.89 4.61
N PRO A 275 22.53 -20.59 3.31
CA PRO A 275 21.47 -20.06 2.47
C PRO A 275 20.28 -20.99 2.30
N LEU A 276 19.11 -20.40 2.11
CA LEU A 276 17.91 -21.08 1.64
C LEU A 276 17.62 -20.67 0.20
N VAL A 277 17.54 -21.64 -0.70
CA VAL A 277 17.28 -21.41 -2.13
C VAL A 277 15.99 -22.11 -2.53
N VAL A 278 15.04 -21.33 -3.06
CA VAL A 278 13.83 -21.85 -3.69
C VAL A 278 13.94 -21.66 -5.19
N GLU A 279 14.04 -22.77 -5.90
CA GLU A 279 14.15 -22.77 -7.35
C GLU A 279 12.79 -22.54 -8.05
N ARG A 280 12.87 -22.31 -9.35
CA ARG A 280 11.69 -22.10 -10.20
C ARG A 280 10.71 -23.28 -10.09
N GLY A 281 9.42 -22.97 -10.00
CA GLY A 281 8.35 -23.97 -10.09
C GLY A 281 8.13 -24.81 -8.83
N VAL A 282 8.83 -24.48 -7.73
CA VAL A 282 8.57 -25.04 -6.40
C VAL A 282 7.17 -24.65 -5.93
N LYS A 283 6.48 -25.58 -5.26
CA LYS A 283 5.17 -25.35 -4.65
C LYS A 283 5.22 -25.61 -3.15
N LEU A 284 4.79 -24.63 -2.36
CA LEU A 284 4.54 -24.80 -0.93
C LEU A 284 3.05 -24.56 -0.68
N GLY A 285 2.38 -25.49 -0.02
CA GLY A 285 0.94 -25.46 0.20
C GLY A 285 0.59 -25.81 1.63
N ALA A 286 0.03 -24.86 2.38
CA ALA A 286 -0.46 -25.04 3.74
C ALA A 286 -1.95 -24.67 3.80
N ASN A 287 -2.79 -25.38 3.03
CA ASN A 287 -4.17 -24.94 2.79
C ASN A 287 -5.15 -25.56 3.78
N GLY A 288 -6.15 -24.78 4.19
CA GLY A 288 -7.32 -25.23 4.95
C GLY A 288 -8.55 -25.33 4.06
N VAL A 289 -9.44 -26.31 4.29
CA VAL A 289 -10.78 -26.36 3.67
C VAL A 289 -11.79 -26.22 4.80
N ALA A 290 -12.67 -25.21 4.74
CA ALA A 290 -13.65 -24.86 5.78
C ALA A 290 -13.06 -24.41 7.11
N ALA A 291 -11.79 -24.02 7.13
CA ALA A 291 -11.07 -23.58 8.31
C ALA A 291 -9.99 -22.55 7.93
N PRO A 292 -9.32 -21.90 8.91
CA PRO A 292 -8.23 -20.98 8.63
C PRO A 292 -7.14 -21.62 7.77
N GLY A 293 -6.49 -20.82 6.91
CA GLY A 293 -5.28 -21.23 6.22
C GLY A 293 -4.17 -21.60 7.21
N GLY A 294 -3.23 -22.44 6.78
CA GLY A 294 -2.11 -22.89 7.58
C GLY A 294 -1.00 -21.85 7.72
N ALA A 295 0.18 -22.28 8.16
CA ALA A 295 1.34 -21.39 8.27
C ALA A 295 2.56 -21.99 7.57
N ILE A 296 3.30 -21.13 6.87
CA ILE A 296 4.56 -21.44 6.22
C ILE A 296 5.61 -20.51 6.80
N GLU A 297 6.58 -21.07 7.51
CA GLU A 297 7.67 -20.35 8.16
C GLU A 297 9.01 -20.73 7.52
N VAL A 298 9.76 -19.72 7.12
CA VAL A 298 11.05 -19.87 6.48
C VAL A 298 12.06 -19.05 7.27
N SER A 299 13.11 -19.69 7.77
CA SER A 299 14.15 -19.03 8.56
C SER A 299 15.55 -19.42 8.12
N SER A 300 16.45 -18.44 8.07
CA SER A 300 17.88 -18.63 7.86
C SER A 300 18.65 -17.50 8.54
N LEU A 301 19.86 -17.75 9.05
CA LEU A 301 20.84 -16.71 9.41
C LEU A 301 21.75 -16.39 8.20
N GLY A 302 21.37 -16.82 7.00
CA GLY A 302 22.02 -16.46 5.74
C GLY A 302 20.97 -15.92 4.75
N THR A 303 21.32 -15.91 3.48
CA THR A 303 20.45 -15.38 2.42
C THR A 303 19.31 -16.33 2.07
N CYS A 304 18.11 -15.77 1.86
CA CYS A 304 16.98 -16.45 1.25
C CYS A 304 16.79 -15.97 -0.19
N LEU A 305 16.94 -16.88 -1.14
CA LEU A 305 16.80 -16.61 -2.57
C LEU A 305 15.59 -17.35 -3.14
N TRP A 306 14.65 -16.61 -3.72
CA TRP A 306 13.49 -17.15 -4.41
C TRP A 306 13.60 -16.85 -5.91
N SER A 307 13.75 -17.88 -6.72
CA SER A 307 13.97 -17.75 -8.16
C SER A 307 12.80 -18.31 -8.97
N GLY A 308 12.43 -17.61 -10.05
CA GLY A 308 11.39 -18.04 -11.00
C GLY A 308 10.00 -18.24 -10.38
N LYS A 309 9.06 -18.85 -11.12
CA LYS A 309 7.64 -19.03 -10.70
C LYS A 309 7.40 -20.05 -9.59
N ALA A 310 8.00 -19.85 -8.43
CA ALA A 310 7.58 -20.53 -7.20
C ALA A 310 6.15 -20.07 -6.81
N SER A 311 5.37 -20.97 -6.20
CA SER A 311 4.03 -20.64 -5.70
C SER A 311 3.91 -21.05 -4.24
N VAL A 312 3.47 -20.12 -3.39
CA VAL A 312 3.32 -20.32 -1.95
C VAL A 312 1.86 -20.04 -1.57
N ASN A 313 1.12 -21.08 -1.21
CA ASN A 313 -0.29 -20.96 -0.94
C ASN A 313 -0.59 -21.32 0.51
N SER A 314 -1.16 -20.38 1.25
CA SER A 314 -1.73 -20.62 2.57
C SER A 314 -3.18 -20.11 2.60
N ILE A 315 -4.04 -20.86 1.91
CA ILE A 315 -5.39 -20.44 1.53
C ILE A 315 -6.42 -21.22 2.35
N ALA A 316 -7.50 -20.55 2.75
CA ALA A 316 -8.74 -21.19 3.13
C ALA A 316 -9.58 -21.41 1.85
N ASN A 317 -9.86 -22.66 1.47
CA ASN A 317 -10.30 -23.02 0.11
C ASN A 317 -11.81 -23.28 -0.04
N SER A 318 -12.62 -23.04 1.00
CA SER A 318 -14.08 -23.31 0.94
C SER A 318 -14.90 -22.04 1.06
N GLY A 319 -16.06 -21.96 0.39
CA GLY A 319 -17.06 -20.89 0.55
C GLY A 319 -17.72 -20.74 1.95
N LEU A 320 -17.08 -21.27 2.99
CA LEU A 320 -17.44 -21.18 4.40
C LEU A 320 -16.42 -20.29 5.15
N ALA A 321 -16.79 -19.78 6.33
CA ALA A 321 -15.99 -18.82 7.09
C ALA A 321 -14.59 -19.38 7.44
N GLY A 322 -13.55 -18.57 7.20
CA GLY A 322 -12.15 -18.93 7.51
C GLY A 322 -11.18 -17.84 7.07
N ASN A 323 -10.25 -17.46 7.94
CA ASN A 323 -9.22 -16.47 7.64
C ASN A 323 -8.13 -17.08 6.74
N GLY A 324 -7.47 -16.25 5.93
CA GLY A 324 -6.25 -16.66 5.23
C GLY A 324 -5.14 -17.05 6.21
N GLY A 325 -4.21 -17.90 5.79
CA GLY A 325 -3.08 -18.31 6.62
C GLY A 325 -1.90 -17.35 6.56
N SER A 326 -0.76 -17.73 7.13
CA SER A 326 0.46 -16.91 7.18
C SER A 326 1.59 -17.47 6.32
N PHE A 327 2.38 -16.57 5.75
CA PHE A 327 3.66 -16.85 5.12
C PHE A 327 4.70 -15.89 5.70
N THR A 328 5.68 -16.43 6.42
CA THR A 328 6.72 -15.66 7.10
C THR A 328 8.09 -16.09 6.62
N VAL A 329 8.92 -15.14 6.19
CA VAL A 329 10.33 -15.35 5.81
C VAL A 329 11.21 -14.46 6.68
N THR A 330 12.15 -15.05 7.41
CA THR A 330 13.13 -14.35 8.25
C THR A 330 14.53 -14.79 7.88
N CYS A 331 15.29 -13.92 7.21
CA CYS A 331 16.61 -14.25 6.70
C CYS A 331 17.56 -13.05 6.80
N ASP A 332 18.88 -13.23 6.76
CA ASP A 332 19.81 -12.09 6.80
C ASP A 332 19.59 -11.14 5.61
N SER A 333 19.44 -11.73 4.41
CA SER A 333 18.97 -11.06 3.19
C SER A 333 17.83 -11.84 2.57
N ILE A 334 16.94 -11.14 1.89
CA ILE A 334 15.86 -11.74 1.13
C ILE A 334 15.86 -11.16 -0.28
N THR A 335 16.01 -12.04 -1.27
CA THR A 335 15.88 -11.71 -2.68
C THR A 335 14.79 -12.55 -3.31
N VAL A 336 13.80 -11.89 -3.91
CA VAL A 336 12.73 -12.54 -4.68
C VAL A 336 12.80 -12.05 -6.11
N ASP A 337 13.31 -12.91 -7.00
CA ASP A 337 13.57 -12.56 -8.39
C ASP A 337 12.30 -12.58 -9.25
N ARG A 338 12.39 -12.03 -10.47
CA ARG A 338 11.30 -11.98 -11.44
C ARG A 338 10.65 -13.35 -11.66
N GLY A 339 9.34 -13.38 -11.46
CA GLY A 339 8.51 -14.58 -11.52
C GLY A 339 8.29 -15.23 -10.16
N GLY A 340 9.08 -14.87 -9.14
CA GLY A 340 9.04 -15.34 -7.75
C GLY A 340 7.70 -15.22 -7.07
N ALA A 341 7.30 -16.30 -6.40
CA ALA A 341 6.29 -16.42 -5.33
C ALA A 341 4.99 -15.63 -5.56
N GLU A 342 3.94 -16.33 -5.98
CA GLU A 342 2.57 -15.91 -5.62
C GLU A 342 2.34 -16.40 -4.18
N ALA A 343 2.41 -15.49 -3.21
CA ALA A 343 2.05 -15.76 -1.82
C ALA A 343 0.58 -15.38 -1.62
N ILE A 344 -0.30 -16.36 -1.37
CA ILE A 344 -1.74 -16.13 -1.19
C ILE A 344 -2.16 -16.48 0.23
N GLY A 345 -2.49 -15.46 1.02
CA GLY A 345 -3.25 -15.59 2.26
C GLY A 345 -4.69 -15.19 2.02
N GLY A 346 -5.51 -16.06 1.43
CA GLY A 346 -6.90 -15.72 1.08
C GLY A 346 -7.89 -16.69 1.71
N GLY A 347 -9.02 -16.17 2.18
CA GLY A 347 -10.18 -16.98 2.55
C GLY A 347 -11.42 -16.50 1.81
N PRO A 348 -12.39 -17.36 1.48
CA PRO A 348 -13.51 -17.00 0.61
C PRO A 348 -14.60 -16.30 1.42
N VAL A 349 -14.61 -16.42 2.75
CA VAL A 349 -15.58 -15.77 3.66
C VAL A 349 -14.91 -15.36 5.00
N GLY A 350 -13.73 -14.75 4.97
CA GLY A 350 -12.96 -14.37 6.16
C GLY A 350 -11.91 -13.28 5.89
N ALA A 351 -11.17 -12.88 6.92
CA ALA A 351 -10.09 -11.90 6.77
C ALA A 351 -8.97 -12.45 5.87
N GLY A 352 -8.28 -11.58 5.16
CA GLY A 352 -7.06 -11.94 4.44
C GLY A 352 -5.99 -12.43 5.43
N GLY A 353 -5.11 -13.29 4.93
CA GLY A 353 -3.96 -13.82 5.67
C GLY A 353 -2.82 -12.81 5.78
N ALA A 354 -1.65 -13.29 6.18
CA ALA A 354 -0.47 -12.46 6.40
C ALA A 354 0.70 -12.90 5.52
N VAL A 355 1.41 -11.94 4.92
CA VAL A 355 2.68 -12.14 4.24
C VAL A 355 3.72 -11.25 4.92
N THR A 356 4.72 -11.84 5.55
CA THR A 356 5.75 -11.14 6.30
C THR A 356 7.14 -11.52 5.78
N LEU A 357 7.88 -10.55 5.25
CA LEU A 357 9.29 -10.73 4.86
C LEU A 357 10.15 -9.82 5.73
N PHE A 358 11.03 -10.42 6.54
CA PHE A 358 11.89 -9.72 7.48
C PHE A 358 13.36 -10.05 7.20
N ALA A 359 14.09 -9.07 6.67
CA ALA A 359 15.55 -9.17 6.58
C ALA A 359 16.17 -8.81 7.94
N THR A 360 17.16 -9.57 8.42
CA THR A 360 17.84 -9.34 9.71
C THR A 360 19.22 -8.72 9.58
N GLY A 361 19.85 -8.79 8.41
CA GLY A 361 21.20 -8.31 8.16
C GLY A 361 21.28 -6.79 8.07
N THR A 362 22.09 -6.15 8.92
CA THR A 362 22.16 -4.68 9.08
C THR A 362 22.69 -3.92 7.87
N SER A 363 23.42 -4.59 6.97
CA SER A 363 23.93 -4.01 5.72
C SER A 363 23.20 -4.54 4.49
N GLU A 364 22.21 -5.41 4.67
CA GLU A 364 21.67 -6.20 3.58
C GLU A 364 20.34 -5.65 3.06
N LEU A 365 20.10 -5.93 1.78
CA LEU A 365 18.96 -5.43 1.02
C LEU A 365 17.80 -6.43 1.11
N LEU A 366 16.60 -5.94 1.41
CA LEU A 366 15.37 -6.65 1.06
C LEU A 366 15.04 -6.29 -0.39
N ARG A 367 15.18 -7.25 -1.31
CA ARG A 367 14.93 -7.02 -2.74
C ARG A 367 13.80 -7.89 -3.27
N ILE A 368 12.80 -7.24 -3.88
CA ILE A 368 11.68 -7.92 -4.52
C ILE A 368 11.54 -7.36 -5.94
N ASP A 369 11.91 -8.18 -6.92
CA ASP A 369 12.00 -7.74 -8.31
C ASP A 369 10.65 -7.56 -9.00
N LYS A 370 10.70 -6.90 -10.16
CA LYS A 370 9.52 -6.68 -11.01
C LYS A 370 8.89 -7.98 -11.48
N GLY A 371 7.58 -8.11 -11.23
CA GLY A 371 6.76 -9.26 -11.67
C GLY A 371 6.45 -10.27 -10.56
N VAL A 372 6.96 -10.05 -9.34
CA VAL A 372 6.53 -10.74 -8.13
C VAL A 372 5.15 -10.24 -7.70
N THR A 373 4.30 -11.12 -7.15
CA THR A 373 2.99 -10.75 -6.61
C THR A 373 2.80 -11.31 -5.20
N LEU A 374 2.73 -10.42 -4.20
CA LEU A 374 2.39 -10.79 -2.83
C LEU A 374 0.93 -10.41 -2.57
N LYS A 375 0.13 -11.38 -2.13
CA LYS A 375 -1.32 -11.23 -2.05
C LYS A 375 -1.86 -11.67 -0.69
N ALA A 376 -2.38 -10.72 0.05
CA ALA A 376 -3.07 -10.92 1.32
C ALA A 376 -4.53 -10.46 1.17
N THR A 377 -5.27 -11.00 0.20
CA THR A 377 -6.64 -10.55 -0.07
C THR A 377 -7.66 -11.31 0.77
N GLY A 378 -8.50 -10.60 1.49
CA GLY A 378 -9.66 -11.19 2.16
C GLY A 378 -10.90 -11.15 1.29
N VAL A 379 -11.85 -12.03 1.57
CA VAL A 379 -13.14 -12.04 0.90
C VAL A 379 -14.24 -12.02 1.97
N ALA A 380 -15.17 -11.08 1.87
CA ALA A 380 -16.33 -10.83 2.74
C ALA A 380 -16.07 -10.20 4.14
N VAL A 381 -14.83 -10.15 4.63
CA VAL A 381 -14.49 -9.45 5.89
C VAL A 381 -13.46 -8.36 5.59
N ARG A 382 -12.17 -8.55 5.90
CA ARG A 382 -11.14 -7.51 5.74
C ARG A 382 -10.01 -7.98 4.82
N GLY A 383 -9.37 -7.08 4.09
CA GLY A 383 -8.05 -7.37 3.51
C GLY A 383 -7.05 -7.82 4.59
N GLY A 384 -6.05 -8.59 4.18
CA GLY A 384 -5.01 -9.13 5.06
C GLY A 384 -3.85 -8.17 5.27
N THR A 385 -2.70 -8.70 5.66
CA THR A 385 -1.51 -7.90 5.97
C THR A 385 -0.33 -8.30 5.09
N ILE A 386 0.36 -7.30 4.53
CA ILE A 386 1.68 -7.47 3.92
C ILE A 386 2.66 -6.60 4.71
N ALA A 387 3.65 -7.21 5.33
CA ALA A 387 4.68 -6.53 6.11
C ALA A 387 6.07 -6.86 5.56
N LEU A 388 6.78 -5.84 5.10
CA LEU A 388 8.14 -5.93 4.57
C LEU A 388 9.04 -5.09 5.47
N SER A 389 10.11 -5.68 6.01
CA SER A 389 11.02 -4.92 6.87
C SER A 389 12.47 -5.33 6.70
N SER A 390 13.37 -4.34 6.78
CA SER A 390 14.83 -4.54 6.74
C SER A 390 15.54 -3.48 7.60
N PRO A 391 16.57 -3.85 8.39
CA PRO A 391 17.46 -2.88 9.03
C PRO A 391 18.43 -2.22 8.01
N GLY A 392 18.51 -2.72 6.78
CA GLY A 392 19.19 -2.09 5.66
C GLY A 392 18.23 -1.36 4.71
N GLY A 393 18.53 -1.39 3.42
CA GLY A 393 17.68 -0.83 2.36
C GLY A 393 16.61 -1.80 1.87
N CYS A 394 15.59 -1.26 1.19
CA CYS A 394 14.58 -2.04 0.49
C CYS A 394 14.44 -1.62 -0.97
N GLU A 395 14.39 -2.58 -1.88
CA GLU A 395 14.07 -2.39 -3.30
C GLU A 395 12.83 -3.21 -3.65
N VAL A 396 11.73 -2.55 -4.02
CA VAL A 396 10.45 -3.21 -4.28
C VAL A 396 9.92 -2.83 -5.66
N GLY A 397 9.98 -3.78 -6.60
CA GLY A 397 9.37 -3.73 -7.93
C GLY A 397 8.08 -4.56 -8.06
N ALA A 398 7.58 -5.11 -6.95
CA ALA A 398 6.50 -6.10 -6.94
C ALA A 398 5.09 -5.48 -6.95
N ARG A 399 4.11 -6.37 -7.17
CA ARG A 399 2.69 -6.09 -6.89
C ARG A 399 2.36 -6.57 -5.47
N LEU A 400 2.02 -5.65 -4.58
CA LEU A 400 1.56 -5.93 -3.21
C LEU A 400 0.05 -5.66 -3.15
N GLN A 401 -0.75 -6.68 -2.82
CA GLN A 401 -2.20 -6.59 -2.83
C GLN A 401 -2.82 -7.10 -1.53
N ALA A 402 -3.24 -6.18 -0.68
CA ALA A 402 -3.94 -6.45 0.58
C ALA A 402 -5.42 -6.02 0.49
N ASP A 403 -6.09 -6.33 -0.62
CA ASP A 403 -7.46 -5.87 -0.87
C ASP A 403 -8.52 -6.70 -0.10
N GLY A 404 -9.58 -6.04 0.36
CA GLY A 404 -10.83 -6.66 0.78
C GLY A 404 -11.80 -6.79 -0.41
N LYS A 405 -12.25 -8.01 -0.71
CA LYS A 405 -13.19 -8.30 -1.79
C LYS A 405 -14.60 -8.57 -1.27
N GLU A 406 -15.59 -8.07 -1.99
CA GLU A 406 -17.02 -8.28 -1.69
C GLU A 406 -17.52 -9.65 -2.18
N ILE A 407 -18.45 -10.26 -1.43
CA ILE A 407 -19.33 -11.31 -1.93
C ILE A 407 -20.78 -10.82 -1.88
N TYR A 408 -21.44 -10.86 -3.03
CA TYR A 408 -22.89 -10.70 -3.11
C TYR A 408 -23.55 -12.03 -2.77
N ARG A 409 -24.17 -12.12 -1.59
CA ARG A 409 -25.18 -13.16 -1.31
C ARG A 409 -26.55 -12.56 -1.60
N SER A 410 -27.30 -13.21 -2.50
CA SER A 410 -28.67 -12.79 -2.84
C SER A 410 -29.52 -12.64 -1.57
N GLY A 411 -30.14 -11.48 -1.38
CA GLY A 411 -31.06 -11.21 -0.26
C GLY A 411 -30.41 -10.77 1.06
N GLN A 412 -29.10 -10.57 1.13
CA GLN A 412 -28.46 -9.93 2.29
C GLN A 412 -27.72 -8.64 1.88
N PRO A 413 -27.69 -7.62 2.75
CA PRO A 413 -26.81 -6.47 2.52
C PRO A 413 -25.37 -6.95 2.38
N PRO A 414 -24.55 -6.28 1.56
CA PRO A 414 -23.17 -6.68 1.39
C PRO A 414 -22.41 -6.65 2.71
N PHE A 415 -21.69 -7.72 3.00
CA PHE A 415 -20.78 -7.82 4.14
C PHE A 415 -19.34 -7.61 3.67
N GLY A 416 -18.61 -6.74 4.36
CA GLY A 416 -17.21 -6.39 4.11
C GLY A 416 -16.75 -5.35 5.12
N ASP A 417 -15.65 -5.63 5.81
CA ASP A 417 -15.06 -4.94 6.97
C ASP A 417 -13.73 -4.24 6.66
N GLY A 418 -13.37 -4.06 5.38
CA GLY A 418 -12.37 -3.06 4.97
C GLY A 418 -11.23 -3.58 4.12
N GLY A 419 -10.37 -2.66 3.70
CA GLY A 419 -9.08 -2.97 3.08
C GLY A 419 -8.09 -3.49 4.13
N GLY A 420 -7.02 -4.10 3.64
CA GLY A 420 -5.95 -4.65 4.46
C GLY A 420 -4.89 -3.62 4.80
N THR A 421 -3.72 -4.09 5.21
CA THR A 421 -2.59 -3.25 5.57
C THR A 421 -1.35 -3.63 4.77
N VAL A 422 -0.65 -2.63 4.22
CA VAL A 422 0.66 -2.83 3.61
C VAL A 422 1.68 -1.94 4.31
N SER A 423 2.67 -2.54 4.95
CA SER A 423 3.72 -1.83 5.69
C SER A 423 5.09 -2.16 5.12
N LEU A 424 5.85 -1.14 4.72
CA LEU A 424 7.24 -1.24 4.28
C LEU A 424 8.09 -0.42 5.24
N ALA A 425 8.92 -1.07 6.06
CA ALA A 425 9.73 -0.43 7.09
C ALA A 425 11.22 -0.75 6.90
N CYS A 426 11.99 0.22 6.44
CA CYS A 426 13.39 0.05 6.06
C CYS A 426 14.23 1.05 6.86
N ALA A 427 15.22 0.61 7.63
CA ALA A 427 16.04 1.57 8.39
C ALA A 427 17.05 2.33 7.50
N GLY A 428 17.36 1.81 6.31
CA GLY A 428 18.04 2.52 5.23
C GLY A 428 17.05 3.23 4.31
N TYR A 429 17.29 3.12 2.99
CA TYR A 429 16.42 3.69 1.96
C TYR A 429 15.26 2.74 1.61
N LEU A 430 14.19 3.30 1.06
CA LEU A 430 13.10 2.56 0.43
C LEU A 430 12.97 3.01 -1.03
N ASN A 431 13.21 2.10 -1.97
CA ASN A 431 13.13 2.35 -3.40
C ASN A 431 12.02 1.51 -4.06
N LEU A 432 10.93 2.16 -4.47
CA LEU A 432 9.86 1.53 -5.23
C LEU A 432 10.16 1.64 -6.72
N LEU A 433 10.54 0.51 -7.32
CA LEU A 433 11.04 0.42 -8.69
C LEU A 433 9.92 0.60 -9.75
N PRO A 434 10.24 1.01 -11.00
CA PRO A 434 9.25 1.24 -12.04
C PRO A 434 8.30 0.05 -12.32
N GLY A 435 7.01 0.30 -12.12
CA GLY A 435 5.94 -0.70 -12.29
C GLY A 435 5.59 -1.47 -11.03
N ALA A 436 6.17 -1.10 -9.87
CA ALA A 436 5.65 -1.53 -8.58
C ALA A 436 4.19 -1.07 -8.42
N SER A 437 3.37 -1.89 -7.76
CA SER A 437 1.96 -1.59 -7.52
C SER A 437 1.58 -2.03 -6.12
N ILE A 438 1.23 -1.08 -5.26
CA ILE A 438 0.84 -1.33 -3.87
C ILE A 438 -0.63 -0.98 -3.73
N SER A 439 -1.41 -1.92 -3.20
CA SER A 439 -2.86 -1.77 -3.08
C SER A 439 -3.40 -2.32 -1.76
N ALA A 440 -4.26 -1.53 -1.12
CA ALA A 440 -4.99 -1.90 0.09
C ALA A 440 -6.45 -1.46 -0.03
N ASN A 441 -7.14 -1.96 -1.06
CA ASN A 441 -8.48 -1.51 -1.40
C ASN A 441 -9.56 -2.17 -0.54
N ALA A 442 -10.66 -1.46 -0.30
CA ALA A 442 -11.88 -2.01 0.29
C ALA A 442 -12.99 -2.18 -0.75
N SER A 443 -13.89 -3.12 -0.48
CA SER A 443 -15.19 -3.18 -1.14
C SER A 443 -16.10 -2.02 -0.70
N ARG A 444 -17.14 -1.80 -1.51
CA ARG A 444 -18.14 -0.71 -1.41
C ARG A 444 -18.23 -0.07 -0.03
N SER A 445 -18.87 -0.66 0.97
CA SER A 445 -19.25 0.07 2.19
C SER A 445 -18.18 0.18 3.29
N ALA A 446 -16.97 -0.33 3.08
CA ALA A 446 -15.99 -0.49 4.16
C ALA A 446 -14.84 0.52 4.08
N ALA A 447 -14.13 0.73 5.20
CA ALA A 447 -12.94 1.59 5.20
C ALA A 447 -11.85 0.96 4.34
N ALA A 448 -11.26 1.74 3.43
CA ALA A 448 -10.05 1.38 2.72
C ALA A 448 -8.92 1.03 3.69
N GLY A 449 -7.94 0.32 3.15
CA GLY A 449 -6.80 -0.13 3.90
C GLY A 449 -5.80 0.99 4.19
N GLU A 450 -4.75 0.60 4.90
CA GLU A 450 -3.63 1.47 5.25
C GLU A 450 -2.37 1.05 4.50
N ILE A 451 -1.65 2.02 3.97
CA ILE A 451 -0.34 1.83 3.36
C ILE A 451 0.66 2.71 4.09
N THR A 452 1.64 2.10 4.75
CA THR A 452 2.69 2.79 5.50
C THR A 452 4.04 2.51 4.88
N LEU A 453 4.74 3.57 4.50
CA LEU A 453 6.10 3.55 3.96
C LEU A 453 7.02 4.25 4.96
N THR A 454 8.02 3.57 5.48
CA THR A 454 8.99 4.15 6.42
C THR A 454 10.40 3.84 5.95
N ALA A 455 11.22 4.88 5.79
CA ALA A 455 12.64 4.79 5.51
C ALA A 455 13.43 5.57 6.56
N GLY A 456 14.48 4.98 7.14
CA GLY A 456 15.38 5.71 8.03
C GLY A 456 16.29 6.70 7.30
N SER A 457 16.46 6.54 5.98
CA SER A 457 16.98 7.58 5.09
C SER A 457 15.92 7.99 4.06
N ASP A 458 16.11 7.62 2.81
CA ASP A 458 15.44 8.20 1.66
C ASP A 458 14.26 7.34 1.17
N ILE A 459 13.18 7.98 0.71
CA ILE A 459 12.10 7.31 -0.04
C ILE A 459 12.18 7.71 -1.52
N TYR A 460 12.27 6.73 -2.41
CA TYR A 460 12.20 6.90 -3.85
C TYR A 460 10.97 6.16 -4.40
N VAL A 461 10.02 6.89 -4.99
CA VAL A 461 8.87 6.32 -5.70
C VAL A 461 9.07 6.58 -7.19
N ALA A 462 9.52 5.57 -7.92
CA ALA A 462 9.86 5.73 -9.33
C ALA A 462 8.63 5.96 -10.23
N LYS A 463 8.88 6.50 -11.43
CA LYS A 463 7.84 6.69 -12.45
C LYS A 463 7.18 5.37 -12.82
N GLY A 464 5.85 5.41 -12.95
CA GLY A 464 5.02 4.24 -13.27
C GLY A 464 4.76 3.31 -12.09
N THR A 465 5.18 3.71 -10.88
CA THR A 465 4.75 3.08 -9.62
C THR A 465 3.38 3.63 -9.22
N GLY A 466 2.49 2.76 -8.75
CA GLY A 466 1.18 3.14 -8.24
C GLY A 466 0.96 2.66 -6.81
N ILE A 467 0.56 3.57 -5.92
CA ILE A 467 0.15 3.28 -4.55
C ILE A 467 -1.32 3.66 -4.41
N LEU A 468 -2.18 2.71 -4.03
CA LEU A 468 -3.63 2.91 -4.02
C LEU A 468 -4.27 2.36 -2.74
N ALA A 469 -4.85 3.24 -1.95
CA ALA A 469 -5.73 2.89 -0.83
C ALA A 469 -7.14 3.43 -1.12
N SER A 470 -7.99 2.61 -1.74
CA SER A 470 -9.32 3.05 -2.20
C SER A 470 -10.48 2.23 -1.66
N ALA A 471 -11.59 2.90 -1.35
CA ALA A 471 -12.88 2.30 -1.04
C ALA A 471 -13.93 2.81 -2.02
N LYS A 472 -14.73 1.92 -2.60
CA LYS A 472 -15.69 2.31 -3.65
C LYS A 472 -16.88 3.12 -3.11
N ASP A 473 -17.49 2.71 -2.00
CA ASP A 473 -18.65 3.37 -1.39
C ASP A 473 -18.39 3.67 0.11
N GLY A 474 -17.10 3.69 0.50
CA GLY A 474 -16.61 3.50 1.87
C GLY A 474 -15.65 4.61 2.28
N VAL A 475 -15.16 4.55 3.53
CA VAL A 475 -14.19 5.53 4.05
C VAL A 475 -12.89 5.41 3.25
N GLY A 476 -12.35 6.53 2.78
CA GLY A 476 -11.06 6.57 2.06
C GLY A 476 -9.91 6.03 2.91
N GLY A 477 -8.82 5.66 2.23
CA GLY A 477 -7.70 4.98 2.87
C GLY A 477 -6.78 5.95 3.61
N HIS A 478 -5.73 5.39 4.20
CA HIS A 478 -4.62 6.17 4.71
C HIS A 478 -3.35 5.73 4.00
N VAL A 479 -2.66 6.68 3.36
CA VAL A 479 -1.31 6.46 2.82
C VAL A 479 -0.34 7.37 3.57
N SER A 480 0.60 6.78 4.29
CA SER A 480 1.62 7.50 5.04
C SER A 480 3.01 7.15 4.51
N ALA A 481 3.84 8.16 4.27
CA ALA A 481 5.25 7.99 3.96
C ALA A 481 6.12 8.83 4.89
N VAL A 482 7.06 8.19 5.59
CA VAL A 482 7.98 8.84 6.53
C VAL A 482 9.42 8.52 6.14
N ALA A 483 10.21 9.55 5.82
CA ALA A 483 11.62 9.43 5.46
C ALA A 483 12.50 10.19 6.46
N GLY A 484 13.55 9.54 6.98
CA GLY A 484 14.59 10.19 7.77
C GLY A 484 15.56 11.07 6.95
N GLY A 485 15.46 11.02 5.63
CA GLY A 485 16.15 11.85 4.64
C GLY A 485 15.15 12.50 3.69
N ASN A 486 15.41 12.43 2.39
CA ASN A 486 14.58 13.09 1.38
C ASN A 486 13.49 12.15 0.83
N CYS A 487 12.46 12.74 0.21
CA CYS A 487 11.43 12.01 -0.53
C CYS A 487 11.46 12.42 -2.02
N TRP A 488 11.69 11.47 -2.92
CA TRP A 488 11.58 11.67 -4.38
C TRP A 488 10.40 10.89 -4.94
N LEU A 489 9.40 11.61 -5.43
CA LEU A 489 8.12 11.06 -5.85
C LEU A 489 7.89 11.31 -7.35
N ALA A 490 7.83 10.23 -8.12
CA ALA A 490 7.58 10.24 -9.57
C ALA A 490 6.45 9.32 -10.01
N GLY A 491 5.87 8.56 -9.08
CA GLY A 491 4.70 7.72 -9.29
C GLY A 491 3.40 8.39 -8.83
N THR A 492 2.32 7.61 -8.87
CA THR A 492 0.99 8.03 -8.41
C THR A 492 0.72 7.47 -7.02
N ILE A 493 0.30 8.34 -6.10
CA ILE A 493 -0.18 7.99 -4.76
C ILE A 493 -1.62 8.44 -4.64
N GLU A 494 -2.54 7.48 -4.56
CA GLU A 494 -3.96 7.72 -4.46
C GLU A 494 -4.52 7.17 -3.16
N SER A 495 -5.29 8.01 -2.45
CA SER A 495 -6.13 7.60 -1.35
C SER A 495 -7.55 8.08 -1.62
N ARG A 496 -8.51 7.18 -1.85
CA ARG A 496 -9.84 7.56 -2.38
C ARG A 496 -10.98 6.91 -1.61
N GLY A 497 -11.99 7.69 -1.23
CA GLY A 497 -13.33 7.18 -0.92
C GLY A 497 -14.30 7.58 -2.02
N LEU A 498 -14.88 6.64 -2.78
CA LEU A 498 -15.62 6.94 -4.03
C LEU A 498 -17.16 6.95 -3.90
N GLY A 499 -17.73 6.89 -2.70
CA GLY A 499 -19.19 6.88 -2.54
C GLY A 499 -19.71 7.68 -1.35
N THR A 500 -20.68 7.13 -0.62
CA THR A 500 -21.47 7.92 0.35
C THR A 500 -20.92 7.93 1.77
N ALA A 501 -19.79 7.28 2.00
CA ALA A 501 -19.22 7.20 3.33
C ALA A 501 -18.74 8.54 3.85
N ALA A 502 -18.66 8.64 5.18
CA ALA A 502 -18.42 9.87 5.90
C ALA A 502 -16.96 10.36 5.87
N ARG A 503 -16.00 9.70 5.20
CA ARG A 503 -14.60 10.16 5.16
C ARG A 503 -13.90 9.99 3.82
N GLY A 504 -13.19 11.02 3.36
CA GLY A 504 -12.32 10.99 2.18
C GLY A 504 -11.02 10.21 2.42
N GLY A 505 -10.13 10.17 1.42
CA GLY A 505 -8.79 9.60 1.61
C GLY A 505 -7.83 10.56 2.30
N GLU A 506 -6.84 10.01 2.99
CA GLU A 506 -5.76 10.76 3.62
C GLU A 506 -4.39 10.34 3.04
N ILE A 507 -3.57 11.33 2.69
CA ILE A 507 -2.17 11.17 2.30
C ILE A 507 -1.31 12.04 3.22
N THR A 508 -0.37 11.43 3.93
CA THR A 508 0.56 12.13 4.83
C THR A 508 2.01 11.80 4.45
N LEU A 509 2.77 12.83 4.08
CA LEU A 509 4.18 12.73 3.71
C LEU A 509 5.02 13.51 4.72
N SER A 510 5.98 12.86 5.37
CA SER A 510 6.90 13.48 6.34
C SER A 510 8.34 13.13 6.00
N CYS A 511 9.11 14.10 5.53
CA CYS A 511 10.50 13.93 5.11
C CYS A 511 11.38 14.82 5.99
N ALA A 512 12.43 14.27 6.62
CA ALA A 512 13.34 15.09 7.42
C ALA A 512 14.23 16.01 6.56
N GLY A 513 14.46 15.64 5.31
CA GLY A 513 15.11 16.46 4.28
C GLY A 513 14.11 17.13 3.34
N ASP A 514 14.48 17.21 2.07
CA ASP A 514 13.68 17.80 1.00
C ASP A 514 12.59 16.84 0.49
N LEU A 515 11.49 17.38 -0.04
CA LEU A 515 10.51 16.65 -0.83
C LEU A 515 10.53 17.13 -2.28
N PHE A 516 10.70 16.19 -3.20
CA PHE A 516 10.69 16.41 -4.65
C PHE A 516 9.53 15.63 -5.28
N LEU A 517 8.55 16.33 -5.85
CA LEU A 517 7.51 15.73 -6.67
C LEU A 517 7.82 16.05 -8.15
N SER A 518 8.24 15.04 -8.88
CA SER A 518 8.66 15.18 -10.29
C SER A 518 7.46 15.39 -11.22
N ARG A 519 7.73 15.71 -12.50
CA ARG A 519 6.71 16.00 -13.53
C ARG A 519 5.55 14.98 -13.61
N ASP A 520 5.81 13.71 -13.36
CA ASP A 520 4.80 12.64 -13.43
C ASP A 520 4.26 12.22 -12.06
N GLY A 521 4.75 12.88 -11.00
CA GLY A 521 4.29 12.66 -9.63
C GLY A 521 2.88 13.21 -9.43
N ASP A 522 2.03 12.37 -8.85
CA ASP A 522 0.61 12.68 -8.64
C ASP A 522 0.19 12.19 -7.24
N LEU A 523 -0.31 13.12 -6.40
CA LEU A 523 -0.85 12.84 -5.08
C LEU A 523 -2.34 13.16 -5.11
N ASP A 524 -3.21 12.16 -5.00
CA ASP A 524 -4.66 12.34 -5.08
C ASP A 524 -5.36 11.78 -3.83
N ALA A 525 -5.77 12.66 -2.94
CA ALA A 525 -6.61 12.33 -1.79
C ALA A 525 -8.10 12.55 -2.11
N GLY A 526 -8.65 11.81 -3.07
CA GLY A 526 -10.04 11.94 -3.51
C GLY A 526 -11.05 11.77 -2.38
N ALA A 527 -11.95 12.75 -2.25
CA ALA A 527 -12.98 12.76 -1.23
C ALA A 527 -14.31 12.16 -1.72
N ALA A 528 -15.00 11.51 -0.79
CA ALA A 528 -16.30 10.87 -0.97
C ALA A 528 -17.38 11.86 -1.42
N THR A 529 -18.35 11.38 -2.20
CA THR A 529 -19.46 12.20 -2.71
C THR A 529 -20.34 12.81 -1.62
N THR A 530 -20.38 12.22 -0.42
CA THR A 530 -21.22 12.73 0.69
C THR A 530 -20.51 12.78 2.04
N GLY A 531 -19.18 12.62 2.08
CA GLY A 531 -18.39 12.47 3.31
C GLY A 531 -17.53 13.65 3.75
N ILE A 532 -17.06 13.58 4.99
CA ILE A 532 -16.21 14.54 5.70
C ILE A 532 -14.75 14.37 5.26
N THR A 533 -14.15 15.42 4.70
CA THR A 533 -12.70 15.69 4.59
C THR A 533 -11.83 14.60 3.94
N GLY A 534 -11.34 14.84 2.71
CA GLY A 534 -10.05 14.31 2.26
C GLY A 534 -8.91 15.21 2.74
N PHE A 535 -7.71 14.68 2.89
CA PHE A 535 -6.57 15.46 3.38
C PHE A 535 -5.25 15.06 2.72
N VAL A 536 -4.46 16.07 2.32
CA VAL A 536 -3.05 15.89 1.95
C VAL A 536 -2.19 16.73 2.89
N ALA A 537 -1.38 16.08 3.71
CA ALA A 537 -0.35 16.72 4.52
C ALA A 537 1.04 16.45 3.96
N ILE A 538 1.83 17.51 3.78
CA ILE A 538 3.24 17.44 3.40
C ILE A 538 4.05 18.18 4.46
N GLN A 539 4.97 17.48 5.11
CA GLN A 539 5.95 18.05 6.03
C GLN A 539 7.36 17.73 5.54
N ALA A 540 8.18 18.77 5.30
CA ALA A 540 9.58 18.64 4.91
C ALA A 540 10.49 19.41 5.88
N GLY A 541 11.54 18.77 6.40
CA GLY A 541 12.57 19.46 7.19
C GLY A 541 13.49 20.32 6.33
N GLY A 542 13.59 20.03 5.03
CA GLY A 542 14.23 20.85 4.00
C GLY A 542 13.19 21.67 3.21
N GLY A 543 13.34 21.73 1.89
CA GLY A 543 12.41 22.39 0.96
C GLY A 543 11.39 21.46 0.31
N VAL A 544 10.43 22.05 -0.41
CA VAL A 544 9.45 21.33 -1.23
C VAL A 544 9.56 21.80 -2.67
N GLN A 545 9.82 20.88 -3.60
CA GLN A 545 9.89 21.18 -5.03
C GLN A 545 8.85 20.37 -5.80
N LEU A 546 7.92 21.05 -6.46
CA LEU A 546 6.98 20.46 -7.41
C LEU A 546 7.39 20.85 -8.82
N GLU A 547 7.80 19.89 -9.65
CA GLU A 547 8.15 20.18 -11.04
C GLU A 547 6.91 20.51 -11.89
N LYS A 548 7.13 21.19 -13.02
CA LYS A 548 6.09 21.39 -14.04
C LYS A 548 5.51 20.05 -14.51
N GLY A 549 4.21 19.87 -14.24
CA GLY A 549 3.43 18.67 -14.58
C GLY A 549 3.01 17.86 -13.35
N ALA A 550 3.72 18.02 -12.22
CA ALA A 550 3.40 17.40 -10.94
C ALA A 550 2.03 17.89 -10.44
N GLN A 551 1.29 17.03 -9.74
CA GLN A 551 -0.05 17.35 -9.24
C GLN A 551 -0.24 16.90 -7.79
N VAL A 552 -0.88 17.76 -7.02
CA VAL A 552 -1.38 17.45 -5.67
C VAL A 552 -2.84 17.85 -5.66
N GLU A 553 -3.70 16.85 -5.64
CA GLU A 553 -5.13 16.99 -5.75
C GLU A 553 -5.83 16.44 -4.51
N ASN A 554 -6.86 17.16 -4.09
CA ASN A 554 -7.82 16.71 -3.11
C ASN A 554 -9.21 17.06 -3.65
N PRO A 555 -9.66 16.35 -4.69
CA PRO A 555 -10.94 16.63 -5.31
C PRO A 555 -12.05 16.09 -4.42
N GLY A 556 -12.93 16.97 -3.95
CA GLY A 556 -14.14 16.56 -3.27
C GLY A 556 -15.39 17.21 -3.83
N THR A 557 -16.43 16.38 -3.90
CA THR A 557 -17.75 16.77 -4.36
C THR A 557 -18.78 16.80 -3.23
N SER A 558 -18.35 16.61 -1.97
CA SER A 558 -19.24 16.54 -0.82
C SER A 558 -19.65 17.92 -0.30
N LEU A 559 -20.92 18.01 0.11
CA LEU A 559 -21.52 19.20 0.70
C LEU A 559 -21.15 19.41 2.19
N ALA A 560 -20.42 18.48 2.82
CA ALA A 560 -20.28 18.42 4.28
C ALA A 560 -18.85 18.21 4.81
N GLY A 561 -17.83 18.29 3.96
CA GLY A 561 -16.43 18.03 4.34
C GLY A 561 -15.45 19.09 3.85
N ALA A 562 -14.50 19.46 4.71
CA ALA A 562 -13.36 20.30 4.33
C ALA A 562 -12.27 19.47 3.67
N ASN A 563 -12.00 19.70 2.39
CA ASN A 563 -10.83 19.12 1.74
C ASN A 563 -9.66 20.07 1.94
N ALA A 564 -8.58 19.59 2.54
CA ALA A 564 -7.44 20.45 2.82
C ALA A 564 -6.16 19.89 2.20
N ILE A 565 -5.32 20.81 1.73
CA ILE A 565 -3.92 20.54 1.39
C ILE A 565 -3.09 21.44 2.30
N ASP A 566 -2.24 20.84 3.13
CA ASP A 566 -1.32 21.56 4.01
C ASP A 566 0.12 21.16 3.69
N VAL A 567 0.94 22.15 3.38
CA VAL A 567 2.35 21.99 3.03
C VAL A 567 3.17 22.83 3.99
N ALA A 568 4.03 22.18 4.77
CA ALA A 568 4.95 22.82 5.70
C ALA A 568 6.39 22.40 5.37
N ALA A 569 7.27 23.38 5.15
CA ALA A 569 8.69 23.15 4.90
C ALA A 569 9.55 24.12 5.71
N ALA A 570 10.69 23.69 6.25
CA ALA A 570 11.61 24.64 6.90
C ALA A 570 12.44 25.44 5.86
N GLY A 571 12.71 24.83 4.71
CA GLY A 571 13.43 25.41 3.57
C GLY A 571 12.52 26.10 2.55
N SER A 572 13.01 26.28 1.31
CA SER A 572 12.24 26.95 0.25
C SER A 572 11.22 26.02 -0.42
N CYS A 573 10.10 26.59 -0.84
CA CYS A 573 9.10 25.93 -1.66
C CYS A 573 9.11 26.48 -3.08
N THR A 574 9.39 25.62 -4.06
CA THR A 574 9.34 25.95 -5.49
C THR A 574 8.23 25.14 -6.13
N ILE A 575 7.17 25.82 -6.54
CA ILE A 575 5.97 25.19 -7.11
C ILE A 575 5.91 25.50 -8.59
N GLY A 576 6.18 24.51 -9.43
CA GLY A 576 5.99 24.53 -10.89
C GLY A 576 4.78 23.73 -11.37
N GLY A 577 4.23 22.86 -10.51
CA GLY A 577 3.08 21.99 -10.75
C GLY A 577 1.73 22.57 -10.31
N LYS A 578 0.77 21.68 -10.04
CA LYS A 578 -0.62 22.02 -9.71
C LYS A 578 -0.96 21.60 -8.28
N PHE A 579 -1.54 22.51 -7.51
CA PHE A 579 -2.30 22.20 -6.30
C PHE A 579 -3.78 22.45 -6.57
N GLN A 580 -4.62 21.45 -6.37
CA GLN A 580 -6.07 21.61 -6.49
C GLN A 580 -6.79 21.02 -5.29
N SER A 581 -7.58 21.84 -4.61
CA SER A 581 -8.48 21.40 -3.56
C SER A 581 -9.90 21.83 -3.91
N ASP A 582 -10.80 20.86 -4.02
CA ASP A 582 -12.21 21.10 -4.33
C ASP A 582 -13.06 20.68 -3.15
N SER A 583 -13.99 21.53 -2.73
CA SER A 583 -15.04 21.18 -1.76
C SER A 583 -16.38 21.58 -2.33
N ALA A 584 -17.43 20.82 -2.04
CA ALA A 584 -18.79 21.24 -2.35
C ALA A 584 -19.56 21.78 -1.13
N GLY A 585 -18.88 21.94 0.01
CA GLY A 585 -19.50 22.32 1.28
C GLY A 585 -18.62 23.21 2.17
N ALA A 586 -19.17 23.58 3.33
CA ALA A 586 -18.41 24.22 4.40
C ALA A 586 -17.83 23.18 5.38
N PRO A 587 -16.61 23.39 5.91
CA PRO A 587 -15.69 24.48 5.60
C PRO A 587 -15.12 24.33 4.17
N GLY A 588 -14.71 25.44 3.55
CA GLY A 588 -14.17 25.44 2.18
C GLY A 588 -12.95 24.54 1.99
N ALA A 589 -12.35 24.58 0.81
CA ALA A 589 -11.20 23.76 0.43
C ALA A 589 -9.83 24.48 0.64
N PRO A 590 -9.24 24.54 1.86
CA PRO A 590 -8.02 25.30 2.06
C PRO A 590 -6.79 24.64 1.41
N ILE A 591 -5.97 25.46 0.77
CA ILE A 591 -4.59 25.17 0.40
C ILE A 591 -3.71 26.07 1.27
N GLN A 592 -2.95 25.47 2.18
CA GLN A 592 -1.99 26.18 3.01
C GLN A 592 -0.57 25.74 2.64
N ILE A 593 0.31 26.73 2.39
CA ILE A 593 1.73 26.50 2.10
C ILE A 593 2.55 27.41 3.03
N SER A 594 3.34 26.80 3.91
CA SER A 594 4.19 27.48 4.89
C SER A 594 5.65 27.08 4.70
N CYS A 595 6.50 28.01 4.24
CA CYS A 595 7.89 27.70 3.88
C CYS A 595 8.86 28.82 4.26
N GLY A 596 10.17 28.58 4.20
CA GLY A 596 11.20 29.62 4.38
C GLY A 596 11.22 30.65 3.25
N ASN A 597 11.07 30.23 1.99
CA ASN A 597 10.83 31.10 0.84
C ASN A 597 9.76 30.46 -0.04
N ILE A 598 8.97 31.23 -0.79
CA ILE A 598 7.93 30.69 -1.67
C ILE A 598 8.14 31.21 -3.10
N THR A 599 8.30 30.30 -4.05
CA THR A 599 8.36 30.59 -5.49
C THR A 599 7.25 29.83 -6.19
N ILE A 600 6.29 30.54 -6.79
CA ILE A 600 5.24 29.99 -7.63
C ILE A 600 5.61 30.26 -9.09
N GLU A 601 6.12 29.27 -9.81
CA GLU A 601 6.58 29.43 -11.19
C GLU A 601 5.43 29.69 -12.18
N ASN A 602 5.75 30.18 -13.38
CA ASN A 602 4.75 30.57 -14.39
C ASN A 602 3.83 29.43 -14.86
N SER A 603 4.25 28.17 -14.74
CA SER A 603 3.44 26.99 -15.09
C SER A 603 2.52 26.54 -13.96
N ALA A 604 2.72 27.06 -12.75
CA ALA A 604 2.00 26.58 -11.59
C ALA A 604 0.56 27.07 -11.54
N LEU A 605 -0.28 26.23 -10.95
CA LEU A 605 -1.69 26.51 -10.68
C LEU A 605 -2.04 26.08 -9.26
N LEU A 606 -2.40 27.05 -8.42
CA LEU A 606 -2.97 26.81 -7.10
C LEU A 606 -4.47 27.11 -7.21
N GLN A 607 -5.32 26.10 -7.05
CA GLN A 607 -6.75 26.22 -7.27
C GLN A 607 -7.56 25.67 -6.10
N ALA A 608 -8.26 26.54 -5.39
CA ALA A 608 -9.23 26.18 -4.37
C ALA A 608 -10.65 26.43 -4.90
N ASN A 609 -11.43 25.38 -5.12
CA ASN A 609 -12.82 25.51 -5.55
C ASN A 609 -13.78 25.15 -4.41
N GLY A 610 -14.81 25.97 -4.21
CA GLY A 610 -15.93 25.72 -3.30
C GLY A 610 -17.26 25.78 -4.03
N LEU A 611 -18.10 24.74 -3.89
CA LEU A 611 -19.55 24.87 -4.10
C LEU A 611 -20.18 25.15 -2.72
N GLY A 612 -21.16 26.04 -2.61
CA GLY A 612 -21.82 26.32 -1.33
C GLY A 612 -21.28 27.53 -0.58
N SER A 613 -21.46 27.59 0.75
CA SER A 613 -21.42 28.83 1.56
C SER A 613 -20.06 29.47 1.74
N ASP A 614 -18.96 28.73 1.68
CA ASP A 614 -17.60 29.26 1.81
C ASP A 614 -16.72 28.63 0.73
N ALA A 615 -16.11 29.44 -0.13
CA ALA A 615 -15.03 28.94 -0.97
C ALA A 615 -13.80 28.60 -0.13
N GLY A 616 -12.95 27.74 -0.71
CA GLY A 616 -11.65 27.44 -0.14
C GLY A 616 -10.76 28.67 0.01
N GLN A 617 -9.73 28.52 0.83
CA GLN A 617 -8.75 29.57 1.09
C GLN A 617 -7.43 29.14 0.44
N VAL A 618 -6.69 30.06 -0.18
CA VAL A 618 -5.27 29.84 -0.49
C VAL A 618 -4.46 30.70 0.45
N ARG A 619 -3.65 30.09 1.31
CA ARG A 619 -2.81 30.78 2.28
C ARG A 619 -1.35 30.41 2.07
N LEU A 620 -0.56 31.39 1.62
CA LEU A 620 0.88 31.31 1.47
C LEU A 620 1.54 32.07 2.63
N VAL A 621 2.36 31.39 3.42
CA VAL A 621 3.08 31.98 4.55
C VAL A 621 4.57 31.68 4.38
N ALA A 622 5.34 32.66 3.91
CA ALA A 622 6.79 32.59 4.03
C ALA A 622 7.16 33.02 5.46
N SER A 623 7.76 32.12 6.24
CA SER A 623 7.86 32.17 7.70
C SER A 623 8.31 33.54 8.22
N ALA A 624 7.44 34.18 9.01
CA ALA A 624 7.72 35.47 9.65
C ALA A 624 8.85 35.42 10.69
N THR A 625 9.31 34.24 11.12
CA THR A 625 10.44 34.11 12.05
C THR A 625 11.80 34.20 11.36
N ALA A 626 11.84 34.03 10.03
CA ALA A 626 13.04 34.22 9.23
C ALA A 626 12.94 35.60 8.54
N PRO A 627 13.62 36.64 9.02
CA PRO A 627 13.50 38.01 8.49
C PRO A 627 13.89 38.16 7.00
N ALA A 628 14.41 37.11 6.36
CA ALA A 628 14.78 37.09 4.94
C ALA A 628 13.81 36.32 4.03
N SER A 629 12.65 35.86 4.52
CA SER A 629 11.73 35.03 3.75
C SER A 629 11.00 35.83 2.65
N SER A 630 11.28 35.56 1.38
CA SER A 630 10.66 36.24 0.23
C SER A 630 9.62 35.38 -0.48
N CYS A 631 8.70 36.04 -1.18
CA CYS A 631 7.73 35.40 -2.06
C CYS A 631 7.84 35.91 -3.49
N THR A 632 7.99 35.00 -4.44
CA THR A 632 7.91 35.26 -5.87
C THR A 632 6.71 34.52 -6.47
N ILE A 633 5.81 35.22 -7.13
CA ILE A 633 4.60 34.66 -7.75
C ILE A 633 4.61 35.01 -9.23
N ASP A 634 4.87 34.03 -10.08
CA ASP A 634 4.78 34.12 -11.55
C ASP A 634 3.62 33.28 -12.12
N GLY A 635 3.11 32.32 -11.34
CA GLY A 635 2.03 31.41 -11.73
C GLY A 635 0.61 31.91 -11.47
N LYS A 636 -0.34 30.97 -11.45
CA LYS A 636 -1.77 31.25 -11.27
C LYS A 636 -2.26 30.81 -9.88
N ILE A 637 -2.93 31.71 -9.19
CA ILE A 637 -3.67 31.42 -7.96
C ILE A 637 -5.15 31.68 -8.25
N ARG A 638 -6.01 30.69 -8.01
CA ARG A 638 -7.45 30.77 -8.26
C ARG A 638 -8.23 30.27 -7.07
N VAL A 639 -9.16 31.09 -6.62
CA VAL A 639 -10.13 30.72 -5.61
C VAL A 639 -11.51 30.97 -6.19
N ASN A 640 -12.28 29.90 -6.40
CA ASN A 640 -13.61 29.99 -7.00
C ASN A 640 -14.68 29.56 -6.00
N ALA A 641 -15.68 30.41 -5.77
CA ALA A 641 -16.95 29.99 -5.17
C ALA A 641 -18.03 29.90 -6.23
N SER A 642 -18.96 28.96 -6.08
CA SER A 642 -20.27 29.05 -6.72
C SER A 642 -21.38 28.91 -5.69
N SER A 643 -22.38 29.80 -5.78
CA SER A 643 -23.62 29.64 -5.03
C SER A 643 -24.40 28.47 -5.62
N THR A 644 -24.91 27.59 -4.76
CA THR A 644 -25.80 26.50 -5.15
C THR A 644 -27.12 26.63 -4.39
N THR A 645 -28.21 26.21 -5.04
CA THR A 645 -29.52 26.11 -4.39
C THR A 645 -29.81 24.63 -4.21
N ASP A 646 -29.86 24.16 -2.97
CA ASP A 646 -30.31 22.81 -2.69
C ASP A 646 -31.83 22.75 -2.73
N ARG A 647 -32.36 22.27 -3.86
CA ARG A 647 -33.80 22.12 -4.09
C ARG A 647 -34.41 20.93 -3.35
N SER A 648 -33.59 20.07 -2.73
CA SER A 648 -34.09 18.90 -1.99
C SER A 648 -34.64 19.25 -0.60
N THR A 649 -34.26 20.42 -0.06
CA THR A 649 -34.80 20.95 1.21
C THR A 649 -36.10 21.71 0.97
N THR A 650 -37.06 21.63 1.90
CA THR A 650 -38.32 22.39 1.84
C THR A 650 -38.45 23.25 3.10
N PRO A 651 -38.31 24.59 3.01
CA PRO A 651 -38.05 25.38 1.79
C PRO A 651 -36.63 25.17 1.21
N PRO A 652 -36.41 25.43 -0.10
CA PRO A 652 -35.08 25.31 -0.71
C PRO A 652 -34.05 26.17 0.03
N THR A 653 -32.96 25.54 0.46
CA THR A 653 -31.85 26.20 1.15
C THR A 653 -30.92 26.80 0.09
N VAL A 654 -30.82 28.14 0.10
CA VAL A 654 -29.87 28.87 -0.76
C VAL A 654 -28.55 28.99 0.00
N TRP A 655 -27.53 28.27 -0.46
CA TRP A 655 -26.18 28.41 0.07
C TRP A 655 -25.53 29.62 -0.60
N ARG A 656 -25.48 30.75 0.12
CA ARG A 656 -24.83 31.97 -0.36
C ARG A 656 -23.32 31.78 -0.35
N GLY A 657 -22.71 31.62 -1.51
CA GLY A 657 -21.28 31.38 -1.59
C GLY A 657 -20.47 32.62 -1.25
N ARG A 658 -19.67 32.56 -0.20
CA ARG A 658 -18.61 33.53 0.04
C ARG A 658 -17.44 33.17 -0.87
N ALA A 659 -17.06 34.06 -1.79
CA ALA A 659 -15.82 33.88 -2.52
C ALA A 659 -14.67 33.78 -1.51
N GLY A 660 -13.74 32.88 -1.81
CA GLY A 660 -12.72 32.52 -0.86
C GLY A 660 -11.63 33.56 -0.79
N GLU A 661 -10.61 33.25 0.01
CA GLU A 661 -9.60 34.21 0.39
C GLU A 661 -8.23 33.77 -0.11
N VAL A 662 -7.47 34.69 -0.68
CA VAL A 662 -6.06 34.52 -0.99
C VAL A 662 -5.26 35.37 -0.01
N HIS A 663 -4.46 34.72 0.82
CA HIS A 663 -3.55 35.37 1.77
C HIS A 663 -2.12 35.03 1.39
N VAL A 664 -1.30 36.05 1.16
CA VAL A 664 0.13 35.90 0.90
C VAL A 664 0.87 36.74 1.93
N ILE A 665 1.57 36.10 2.84
CA ILE A 665 2.30 36.73 3.94
C ILE A 665 3.77 36.36 3.81
N CYS A 666 4.65 37.35 3.71
CA CYS A 666 6.07 37.16 3.46
C CYS A 666 6.89 38.02 4.42
N GLY A 667 7.93 37.47 5.02
CA GLY A 667 8.79 38.18 5.97
C GLY A 667 9.57 39.35 5.37
N SER A 668 10.08 39.23 4.15
CA SER A 668 10.80 40.29 3.42
C SER A 668 9.96 40.80 2.23
N ASP A 669 10.27 40.35 1.02
CA ASP A 669 9.76 40.90 -0.23
C ASP A 669 8.59 40.10 -0.79
N ILE A 670 7.68 40.80 -1.49
CA ILE A 670 6.69 40.18 -2.37
C ILE A 670 6.95 40.65 -3.80
N ASN A 671 7.14 39.71 -4.73
CA ASN A 671 7.22 39.98 -6.15
C ASN A 671 6.16 39.18 -6.91
N VAL A 672 5.16 39.85 -7.48
CA VAL A 672 4.14 39.26 -8.35
C VAL A 672 4.52 39.58 -9.79
N GLY A 673 5.09 38.63 -10.55
CA GLY A 673 5.60 38.87 -11.89
C GLY A 673 4.52 39.07 -12.96
N GLU A 674 4.94 39.47 -14.16
CA GLU A 674 4.05 39.90 -15.26
C GLU A 674 3.07 38.82 -15.73
N SER A 675 3.46 37.54 -15.62
CA SER A 675 2.62 36.40 -16.03
C SER A 675 1.63 35.98 -14.96
N ALA A 676 1.80 36.48 -13.73
CA ALA A 676 1.03 36.02 -12.59
C ALA A 676 -0.44 36.44 -12.69
N THR A 677 -1.33 35.57 -12.22
CA THR A 677 -2.75 35.88 -12.09
C THR A 677 -3.25 35.39 -10.74
N ILE A 678 -3.82 36.29 -9.94
CA ILE A 678 -4.45 35.97 -8.65
C ILE A 678 -5.94 36.30 -8.77
N ASP A 679 -6.78 35.28 -8.86
CA ASP A 679 -8.22 35.40 -9.04
C ASP A 679 -8.95 34.89 -7.77
N ALA A 680 -9.77 35.72 -7.15
CA ALA A 680 -10.71 35.36 -6.09
C ALA A 680 -12.13 35.67 -6.57
N ILE A 681 -12.82 34.66 -7.11
CA ILE A 681 -14.05 34.80 -7.89
C ILE A 681 -15.24 34.12 -7.21
N GLY A 682 -16.29 34.88 -6.91
CA GLY A 682 -17.60 34.37 -6.50
C GLY A 682 -18.61 34.38 -7.63
N SER A 683 -18.99 33.21 -8.12
CA SER A 683 -20.10 33.06 -9.06
C SER A 683 -21.41 32.88 -8.29
N GLY A 684 -22.48 33.58 -8.68
CA GLY A 684 -23.78 33.53 -7.99
C GLY A 684 -24.36 34.88 -7.58
N THR A 685 -25.67 35.04 -7.73
CA THR A 685 -26.36 36.34 -7.57
C THR A 685 -26.21 37.00 -6.20
N ASP A 686 -25.94 36.19 -5.17
CA ASP A 686 -25.79 36.59 -3.77
C ASP A 686 -24.39 36.28 -3.21
N SER A 687 -23.43 35.91 -4.07
CA SER A 687 -22.10 35.51 -3.61
C SER A 687 -21.31 36.71 -3.13
N ALA A 688 -20.65 36.61 -1.96
CA ALA A 688 -19.74 37.66 -1.52
C ALA A 688 -18.44 37.62 -2.32
N GLY A 689 -17.80 38.77 -2.52
CA GLY A 689 -16.57 38.88 -3.30
C GLY A 689 -15.36 38.40 -2.54
N GLY A 690 -14.35 37.94 -3.27
CA GLY A 690 -13.18 37.31 -2.67
C GLY A 690 -12.28 38.34 -2.00
N ILE A 691 -11.43 37.88 -1.11
CA ILE A 691 -10.42 38.73 -0.45
C ILE A 691 -9.06 38.32 -0.99
N ILE A 692 -8.28 39.28 -1.48
CA ILE A 692 -6.86 39.10 -1.80
C ILE A 692 -6.07 39.98 -0.86
N GLN A 693 -5.26 39.38 0.00
CA GLN A 693 -4.41 40.06 0.97
C GLN A 693 -2.94 39.69 0.71
N LEU A 694 -2.13 40.68 0.36
CA LEU A 694 -0.68 40.55 0.17
C LEU A 694 0.04 41.38 1.23
N MET A 695 0.93 40.76 2.00
CA MET A 695 1.64 41.38 3.11
C MET A 695 3.15 41.07 3.07
N ALA A 696 3.96 42.08 2.79
CA ALA A 696 5.41 42.06 2.91
C ALA A 696 5.79 42.73 4.24
N ALA A 697 6.34 41.97 5.19
CA ALA A 697 6.49 42.44 6.57
C ALA A 697 7.66 43.42 6.77
N THR A 698 8.75 43.27 6.01
CA THR A 698 9.94 44.12 6.13
C THR A 698 10.47 44.67 4.81
N GLY A 699 10.02 44.13 3.67
CA GLY A 699 10.49 44.51 2.35
C GLY A 699 9.40 45.09 1.43
N PRO A 700 9.80 45.54 0.22
CA PRO A 700 8.89 46.05 -0.80
C PRO A 700 7.89 45.01 -1.33
N ALA A 701 6.78 45.52 -1.85
CA ALA A 701 5.79 44.74 -2.59
C ALA A 701 5.73 45.20 -4.06
N VAL A 702 6.30 44.41 -4.96
CA VAL A 702 6.32 44.68 -6.41
C VAL A 702 5.24 43.85 -7.09
N LEU A 703 4.27 44.53 -7.70
CA LEU A 703 3.15 43.93 -8.41
C LEU A 703 3.22 44.25 -9.91
N ASN A 704 3.45 43.23 -10.73
CA ASN A 704 3.45 43.30 -12.19
C ASN A 704 2.38 42.43 -12.86
N GLY A 705 1.76 41.49 -12.12
CA GLY A 705 0.71 40.57 -12.60
C GLY A 705 -0.73 41.09 -12.50
N LYS A 706 -1.72 40.22 -12.72
CA LYS A 706 -3.16 40.56 -12.66
C LYS A 706 -3.79 40.07 -11.37
N LEU A 707 -4.46 40.94 -10.62
CA LEU A 707 -5.19 40.58 -9.40
C LEU A 707 -6.67 40.89 -9.60
N LYS A 708 -7.56 39.92 -9.37
CA LYS A 708 -9.00 40.07 -9.57
C LYS A 708 -9.78 39.53 -8.39
N ALA A 709 -10.49 40.40 -7.68
CA ALA A 709 -11.42 40.02 -6.62
C ALA A 709 -12.85 40.36 -7.08
N ARG A 710 -13.55 39.38 -7.65
CA ARG A 710 -14.85 39.61 -8.30
C ARG A 710 -15.93 38.72 -7.71
N ALA A 711 -17.14 39.23 -7.57
CA ALA A 711 -18.32 38.38 -7.48
C ALA A 711 -19.54 38.99 -8.16
N VAL A 712 -20.58 38.21 -8.37
CA VAL A 712 -21.86 38.75 -8.88
C VAL A 712 -22.65 39.42 -7.77
N GLY A 713 -22.54 38.97 -6.50
CA GLY A 713 -23.19 39.56 -5.33
C GLY A 713 -22.38 40.68 -4.67
N SER A 714 -21.86 40.47 -3.47
CA SER A 714 -21.04 41.50 -2.81
C SER A 714 -19.70 41.66 -3.50
N ALA A 715 -19.15 42.86 -3.61
CA ALA A 715 -17.84 43.02 -4.25
C ALA A 715 -16.71 42.53 -3.32
N GLY A 716 -15.55 42.26 -3.94
CA GLY A 716 -14.38 41.73 -3.23
C GLY A 716 -13.53 42.82 -2.57
N GLN A 717 -12.40 42.39 -2.02
CA GLN A 717 -11.39 43.27 -1.45
C GLN A 717 -10.00 42.87 -1.96
N ILE A 718 -9.20 43.86 -2.33
CA ILE A 718 -7.75 43.69 -2.53
C ILE A 718 -7.05 44.57 -1.50
N SER A 719 -6.17 43.98 -0.69
CA SER A 719 -5.35 44.68 0.29
C SER A 719 -3.88 44.33 0.06
N VAL A 720 -3.05 45.34 -0.15
CA VAL A 720 -1.60 45.18 -0.31
C VAL A 720 -0.91 46.02 0.75
N THR A 721 -0.05 45.39 1.54
CA THR A 721 0.75 46.04 2.58
C THR A 721 2.22 45.66 2.39
N GLY A 722 3.10 46.64 2.37
CA GLY A 722 4.55 46.43 2.31
C GLY A 722 5.31 47.48 3.10
N VAL A 723 6.59 47.23 3.37
CA VAL A 723 7.48 48.21 4.00
C VAL A 723 8.45 48.72 2.94
N GLY A 724 8.50 50.03 2.74
CA GLY A 724 9.24 50.62 1.62
C GLY A 724 8.32 50.82 0.40
N ILE A 725 8.71 50.32 -0.77
CA ILE A 725 8.04 50.65 -2.03
C ILE A 725 6.95 49.62 -2.37
N VAL A 726 5.72 50.08 -2.60
CA VAL A 726 4.65 49.30 -3.24
C VAL A 726 4.51 49.76 -4.69
N THR A 727 4.93 48.94 -5.65
CA THR A 727 4.89 49.29 -7.08
C THR A 727 3.88 48.45 -7.83
N THR A 728 2.85 49.04 -8.43
CA THR A 728 1.96 48.35 -9.37
C THR A 728 2.44 48.61 -10.80
N GLY A 729 3.54 47.98 -11.23
CA GLY A 729 4.20 48.24 -12.52
C GLY A 729 3.27 47.99 -13.71
N LYS A 730 3.28 46.78 -14.29
CA LYS A 730 2.36 46.42 -15.39
C LYS A 730 1.04 45.79 -14.91
N SER A 731 0.75 45.85 -13.61
CA SER A 731 -0.40 45.18 -13.01
C SER A 731 -1.76 45.74 -13.43
N SER A 732 -2.77 44.87 -13.41
CA SER A 732 -4.19 45.25 -13.37
C SER A 732 -4.78 44.75 -12.05
N LEU A 733 -5.24 45.68 -11.20
CA LEU A 733 -5.97 45.36 -9.98
C LEU A 733 -7.46 45.61 -10.24
N GLU A 734 -8.29 44.58 -10.14
CA GLU A 734 -9.71 44.69 -10.49
C GLU A 734 -10.60 44.10 -9.40
N VAL A 735 -11.37 44.97 -8.74
CA VAL A 735 -12.43 44.56 -7.82
C VAL A 735 -13.79 44.79 -8.47
N GLY A 736 -14.70 43.82 -8.38
CA GLY A 736 -15.99 43.89 -9.06
C GLY A 736 -17.14 43.21 -8.29
N GLY A 737 -18.32 43.84 -8.24
CA GLY A 737 -19.56 43.18 -7.82
C GLY A 737 -20.81 44.07 -7.87
N ARG A 738 -21.93 43.58 -7.31
CA ARG A 738 -23.14 44.40 -7.10
C ARG A 738 -22.97 45.34 -5.88
N THR A 739 -22.22 44.97 -4.84
CA THR A 739 -21.95 45.90 -3.72
C THR A 739 -20.62 46.66 -3.88
N ALA A 740 -20.28 47.50 -2.90
CA ALA A 740 -19.04 48.28 -2.85
C ALA A 740 -17.80 47.39 -2.82
N GLY A 741 -16.90 47.55 -3.78
CA GLY A 741 -15.62 46.83 -3.81
C GLY A 741 -14.49 47.72 -3.34
N ASN A 742 -13.56 47.18 -2.55
CA ASN A 742 -12.50 47.99 -1.95
C ASN A 742 -11.11 47.55 -2.42
N VAL A 743 -10.26 48.52 -2.78
CA VAL A 743 -8.82 48.33 -2.99
C VAL A 743 -8.08 49.18 -1.96
N PHE A 744 -7.20 48.55 -1.18
CA PHE A 744 -6.35 49.18 -0.19
C PHE A 744 -4.88 48.96 -0.55
N LEU A 745 -4.14 50.03 -0.79
CA LEU A 745 -2.69 50.01 -0.99
C LEU A 745 -2.04 50.81 0.14
N ARG A 746 -1.25 50.15 0.99
CA ARG A 746 -0.65 50.78 2.17
C ARG A 746 0.84 50.47 2.26
N SER A 747 1.67 51.50 2.47
CA SER A 747 3.05 51.33 2.88
C SER A 747 3.20 51.72 4.35
N LEU A 748 3.03 50.76 5.27
CA LEU A 748 2.95 51.00 6.71
C LEU A 748 3.90 50.10 7.49
N PHE A 749 4.52 50.65 8.54
CA PHE A 749 5.22 49.90 9.57
C PHE A 749 4.82 50.46 10.94
N ASP A 750 4.30 49.60 11.82
CA ASP A 750 3.89 49.95 13.20
C ASP A 750 2.92 51.16 13.28
N GLY A 751 1.99 51.22 12.32
CA GLY A 751 1.01 52.31 12.22
C GLY A 751 1.56 53.64 11.67
N GLN A 752 2.82 53.70 11.22
CA GLN A 752 3.39 54.87 10.57
C GLN A 752 3.70 54.59 9.09
N ALA A 753 3.41 55.56 8.21
CA ALA A 753 3.81 55.51 6.81
C ALA A 753 5.33 55.62 6.70
N LYS A 754 5.99 54.64 6.06
CA LYS A 754 7.46 54.58 5.95
C LYS A 754 8.00 54.45 4.53
N GLY A 755 7.17 54.33 3.50
CA GLY A 755 7.67 54.19 2.13
C GLY A 755 6.67 54.58 1.05
N ASP A 756 7.09 54.45 -0.20
CA ASP A 756 6.41 55.03 -1.36
C ASP A 756 5.42 54.04 -2.00
N VAL A 757 4.37 54.56 -2.64
CA VAL A 757 3.47 53.79 -3.51
C VAL A 757 3.60 54.35 -4.94
N MET A 758 3.94 53.49 -5.88
CA MET A 758 4.03 53.81 -7.31
C MET A 758 2.98 53.04 -8.12
N ILE A 759 2.16 53.74 -8.88
CA ILE A 759 1.06 53.18 -9.67
C ILE A 759 1.37 53.33 -11.16
N GLY A 760 1.89 52.25 -11.77
CA GLY A 760 2.34 52.20 -13.16
C GLY A 760 1.25 51.88 -14.20
N LYS A 761 0.17 51.21 -13.81
CA LYS A 761 -0.97 50.84 -14.68
C LYS A 761 -2.33 50.95 -13.98
N ALA A 762 -3.26 50.04 -14.27
CA ALA A 762 -4.67 50.18 -13.94
C ALA A 762 -4.99 49.59 -12.56
N VAL A 763 -5.62 50.39 -11.71
CA VAL A 763 -6.31 49.94 -10.48
C VAL A 763 -7.76 50.34 -10.62
N SER A 764 -8.66 49.37 -10.60
CA SER A 764 -10.09 49.59 -10.78
C SER A 764 -10.92 48.92 -9.70
N ALA A 765 -11.80 49.69 -9.06
CA ALA A 765 -12.80 49.21 -8.13
C ALA A 765 -14.19 49.49 -8.70
N ARG A 766 -14.95 48.46 -9.08
CA ARG A 766 -16.27 48.62 -9.72
C ARG A 766 -17.39 48.03 -8.87
N GLY A 767 -18.37 48.84 -8.50
CA GLY A 767 -19.62 48.43 -7.88
C GLY A 767 -20.82 48.74 -8.79
N SER A 768 -21.58 47.71 -9.19
CA SER A 768 -22.65 47.79 -10.19
C SER A 768 -24.07 47.75 -9.63
N GLY A 769 -24.26 47.55 -8.32
CA GLY A 769 -25.58 47.18 -7.77
C GLY A 769 -26.43 48.32 -7.25
N SER A 770 -27.40 47.95 -6.40
CA SER A 770 -28.62 48.73 -6.10
C SER A 770 -28.38 50.06 -5.38
N ALA A 771 -29.43 50.89 -5.30
CA ALA A 771 -29.40 52.32 -4.96
C ALA A 771 -28.92 52.68 -3.54
N ASP A 772 -28.47 51.72 -2.72
CA ASP A 772 -28.07 51.93 -1.32
C ASP A 772 -26.58 51.69 -1.05
N ASN A 773 -25.80 51.25 -2.05
CA ASN A 773 -24.37 50.94 -1.86
C ASN A 773 -23.47 52.11 -2.28
N ARG A 774 -22.68 52.63 -1.32
CA ARG A 774 -21.53 53.51 -1.62
C ARG A 774 -20.60 52.79 -2.62
N GLY A 775 -20.09 53.49 -3.62
CA GLY A 775 -19.38 52.87 -4.75
C GLY A 775 -18.06 52.20 -4.40
N GLY A 776 -17.33 51.71 -5.42
CA GLY A 776 -15.99 51.17 -5.21
C GLY A 776 -15.07 52.21 -4.55
N VAL A 777 -14.27 51.77 -3.57
CA VAL A 777 -13.31 52.63 -2.85
C VAL A 777 -11.89 52.20 -3.17
N ILE A 778 -11.06 53.14 -3.60
CA ILE A 778 -9.61 52.95 -3.71
C ILE A 778 -8.96 53.83 -2.65
N LEU A 779 -8.32 53.22 -1.64
CA LEU A 779 -7.54 53.92 -0.63
C LEU A 779 -6.06 53.65 -0.85
N VAL A 780 -5.27 54.71 -0.98
CA VAL A 780 -3.80 54.64 -1.06
C VAL A 780 -3.21 55.48 0.05
N GLU A 781 -2.34 54.91 0.88
CA GLU A 781 -1.68 55.58 2.00
C GLU A 781 -0.18 55.28 2.00
N ALA A 782 0.64 56.32 1.84
CA ALA A 782 2.10 56.18 1.70
C ALA A 782 2.86 57.44 2.09
N CYS A 783 4.19 57.36 2.12
CA CYS A 783 5.06 58.53 2.23
C CYS A 783 5.03 59.39 0.97
N THR A 784 5.40 58.80 -0.15
CA THR A 784 5.18 59.38 -1.48
C THR A 784 4.17 58.54 -2.23
N VAL A 785 3.20 59.17 -2.90
CA VAL A 785 2.29 58.48 -3.83
C VAL A 785 2.54 59.01 -5.24
N ILE A 786 2.91 58.13 -6.17
CA ILE A 786 3.18 58.47 -7.58
C ILE A 786 2.20 57.69 -8.47
N VAL A 787 1.41 58.39 -9.28
CA VAL A 787 0.62 57.80 -10.37
C VAL A 787 1.32 58.15 -11.69
N GLU A 788 1.95 57.17 -12.32
CA GLU A 788 2.72 57.33 -13.56
C GLU A 788 1.81 57.73 -14.75
N PRO A 789 2.36 58.23 -15.88
CA PRO A 789 1.57 58.64 -17.05
C PRO A 789 0.63 57.56 -17.60
N ASP A 790 1.07 56.30 -17.58
CA ASP A 790 0.26 55.14 -17.99
C ASP A 790 -0.63 54.59 -16.85
N GLY A 791 -0.47 55.13 -15.64
CA GLY A 791 -1.24 54.80 -14.46
C GLY A 791 -2.69 55.27 -14.56
N TYR A 792 -3.62 54.43 -14.12
CA TYR A 792 -5.05 54.74 -14.13
C TYR A 792 -5.77 54.23 -12.89
N LEU A 793 -6.32 55.13 -12.09
CA LEU A 793 -7.23 54.79 -10.99
C LEU A 793 -8.67 54.98 -11.44
N ARG A 794 -9.50 53.94 -11.29
CA ARG A 794 -10.92 53.99 -11.66
C ARG A 794 -11.81 53.36 -10.60
N SER A 795 -12.52 54.19 -9.85
CA SER A 795 -13.65 53.76 -9.03
C SER A 795 -14.98 54.01 -9.77
N ASP A 796 -15.73 52.94 -10.01
CA ASP A 796 -17.09 53.03 -10.55
C ASP A 796 -18.09 52.66 -9.45
N GLY A 797 -19.12 53.48 -9.26
CA GLY A 797 -20.20 53.20 -8.32
C GLY A 797 -21.53 53.77 -8.79
N LYS A 798 -22.65 53.14 -8.43
CA LYS A 798 -23.98 53.68 -8.73
C LYS A 798 -24.32 54.94 -7.92
N LEU A 799 -23.80 55.05 -6.69
CA LEU A 799 -23.90 56.22 -5.81
C LEU A 799 -22.60 57.05 -5.76
N GLY A 800 -21.74 56.92 -6.78
CA GLY A 800 -20.40 57.51 -6.80
C GLY A 800 -19.33 56.58 -6.20
N GLY A 801 -18.25 56.37 -6.96
CA GLY A 801 -16.99 55.79 -6.44
C GLY A 801 -16.20 56.81 -5.63
N SER A 802 -15.27 56.34 -4.80
CA SER A 802 -14.31 57.20 -4.08
C SER A 802 -12.89 56.75 -4.37
N ASN A 803 -12.04 57.68 -4.81
CA ASN A 803 -10.59 57.49 -4.79
C ASN A 803 -10.02 58.40 -3.70
N GLU A 804 -9.39 57.81 -2.68
CA GLU A 804 -8.78 58.50 -1.54
C GLU A 804 -7.27 58.24 -1.57
N LEU A 805 -6.50 59.27 -1.91
CA LEU A 805 -5.03 59.22 -1.93
C LEU A 805 -4.49 60.07 -0.79
N THR A 806 -3.79 59.45 0.15
CA THR A 806 -3.17 60.09 1.32
C THR A 806 -1.65 59.96 1.24
N ALA A 807 -0.95 61.08 1.15
CA ALA A 807 0.51 61.15 1.10
C ALA A 807 1.09 61.90 2.30
N HIS A 808 1.93 61.23 3.08
CA HIS A 808 2.56 61.80 4.28
C HIS A 808 3.72 62.78 3.98
N ALA A 809 4.18 62.83 2.73
CA ALA A 809 5.13 63.83 2.23
C ALA A 809 4.68 64.39 0.87
N LYS A 810 4.78 63.59 -0.20
CA LYS A 810 4.59 64.05 -1.59
C LYS A 810 3.53 63.25 -2.35
N LEU A 811 2.68 63.93 -3.11
CA LEU A 811 1.68 63.31 -3.99
C LEU A 811 1.89 63.77 -5.44
N TRP A 812 2.25 62.86 -6.34
CA TRP A 812 2.47 63.12 -7.76
C TRP A 812 1.47 62.35 -8.62
N VAL A 813 0.63 63.07 -9.38
CA VAL A 813 -0.39 62.49 -10.27
C VAL A 813 -0.10 62.90 -11.71
N LYS A 814 0.51 61.99 -12.48
CA LYS A 814 0.80 62.15 -13.92
C LYS A 814 -0.18 61.39 -14.81
N GLY A 815 -0.79 60.33 -14.27
CA GLY A 815 -1.79 59.51 -14.93
C GLY A 815 -3.24 59.97 -14.73
N LYS A 816 -4.19 59.08 -14.98
CA LYS A 816 -5.64 59.36 -14.96
C LYS A 816 -6.29 58.93 -13.64
N LEU A 817 -7.24 59.73 -13.14
CA LEU A 817 -8.07 59.43 -11.95
C LEU A 817 -9.56 59.55 -12.32
N SER A 818 -10.34 58.50 -12.14
CA SER A 818 -11.75 58.51 -12.49
C SER A 818 -12.59 57.94 -11.35
N ALA A 819 -13.53 58.74 -10.85
CA ALA A 819 -14.54 58.30 -9.88
C ALA A 819 -15.92 58.53 -10.49
N VAL A 820 -16.38 57.57 -11.30
CA VAL A 820 -17.59 57.72 -12.11
C VAL A 820 -18.82 57.30 -11.32
N SER A 821 -19.84 58.15 -11.32
CA SER A 821 -21.20 57.75 -10.92
C SER A 821 -22.03 57.45 -12.15
N SER A 822 -22.71 56.29 -12.18
CA SER A 822 -23.61 55.94 -13.28
C SER A 822 -25.00 56.57 -13.16
N VAL A 823 -25.29 57.23 -12.03
CA VAL A 823 -26.55 57.94 -11.77
C VAL A 823 -26.21 59.33 -11.24
N ALA A 824 -26.92 60.36 -11.71
CA ALA A 824 -26.83 61.71 -11.15
C ALA A 824 -27.30 61.69 -9.68
N THR A 825 -26.38 61.36 -8.77
CA THR A 825 -26.62 61.14 -7.35
C THR A 825 -25.85 62.18 -6.55
N ASN A 826 -26.41 62.59 -5.41
CA ASN A 826 -25.81 63.52 -4.47
C ASN A 826 -25.44 62.73 -3.20
N PRO A 827 -24.16 62.63 -2.83
CA PRO A 827 -23.00 63.28 -3.45
C PRO A 827 -22.53 62.56 -4.74
N PRO A 828 -21.96 63.29 -5.72
CA PRO A 828 -21.27 62.68 -6.85
C PRO A 828 -20.06 61.87 -6.36
N GLY A 829 -19.52 61.00 -7.22
CA GLY A 829 -18.23 60.35 -6.95
C GLY A 829 -17.17 61.36 -6.54
N GLN A 830 -16.21 60.96 -5.71
CA GLN A 830 -15.22 61.89 -5.15
C GLN A 830 -13.80 61.37 -5.39
N ASN A 831 -12.94 62.27 -5.87
CA ASN A 831 -11.50 62.08 -5.79
C ASN A 831 -11.01 62.95 -4.63
N ARG A 832 -10.50 62.36 -3.54
CA ARG A 832 -9.89 63.09 -2.42
C ARG A 832 -8.39 62.89 -2.46
N LEU A 833 -7.66 63.99 -2.54
CA LEU A 833 -6.20 64.05 -2.56
C LEU A 833 -5.75 64.75 -1.29
N GLU A 834 -5.25 63.99 -0.33
CA GLU A 834 -4.77 64.48 0.96
C GLU A 834 -3.25 64.36 1.03
N TYR A 835 -2.56 65.46 1.34
CA TYR A 835 -1.11 65.51 1.33
C TYR A 835 -0.56 66.47 2.37
N ARG A 836 0.66 66.21 2.84
CA ARG A 836 1.34 67.03 3.85
C ARG A 836 2.15 68.18 3.25
N ASP A 837 3.13 67.86 2.39
CA ASP A 837 4.15 68.83 1.98
C ASP A 837 3.97 69.32 0.53
N GLU A 838 3.78 68.41 -0.43
CA GLU A 838 3.80 68.75 -1.86
C GLU A 838 2.78 67.98 -2.70
N LEU A 839 2.08 68.67 -3.61
CA LEU A 839 1.19 68.08 -4.62
C LEU A 839 1.60 68.54 -6.03
N VAL A 840 1.82 67.58 -6.93
CA VAL A 840 2.07 67.80 -8.36
C VAL A 840 1.01 67.07 -9.17
N VAL A 841 0.28 67.79 -10.03
CA VAL A 841 -0.73 67.22 -10.94
C VAL A 841 -0.42 67.70 -12.35
N GLU A 842 0.06 66.81 -13.23
CA GLU A 842 0.53 67.17 -14.57
C GLU A 842 -0.60 67.17 -15.62
N ASP A 843 -1.59 66.27 -15.52
CA ASP A 843 -2.75 66.20 -16.43
C ASP A 843 -4.08 66.34 -15.68
N GLN A 844 -4.62 67.56 -15.64
CA GLN A 844 -5.92 67.83 -15.00
C GLN A 844 -7.10 67.28 -15.81
N ASN A 845 -6.96 67.06 -17.12
CA ASN A 845 -8.04 66.52 -17.97
C ASN A 845 -8.25 65.02 -17.73
N GLY A 846 -7.26 64.35 -17.15
CA GLY A 846 -7.32 62.95 -16.72
C GLY A 846 -8.07 62.72 -15.41
N ILE A 847 -8.48 63.76 -14.68
CA ILE A 847 -9.12 63.65 -13.35
C ILE A 847 -10.61 64.00 -13.43
N ASN A 848 -11.49 63.02 -13.28
CA ASN A 848 -12.95 63.23 -13.35
C ASN A 848 -13.69 62.43 -12.26
N PRO A 849 -14.44 63.09 -11.35
CA PRO A 849 -14.63 64.53 -11.19
C PRO A 849 -13.41 65.25 -10.59
N ALA A 850 -13.42 66.58 -10.60
CA ALA A 850 -12.34 67.39 -10.04
C ALA A 850 -12.04 66.99 -8.58
N PRO A 851 -10.76 66.90 -8.18
CA PRO A 851 -10.41 66.37 -6.88
C PRO A 851 -10.62 67.39 -5.76
N LEU A 852 -11.10 66.94 -4.61
CA LEU A 852 -10.99 67.65 -3.33
C LEU A 852 -9.53 67.55 -2.88
N ARG A 853 -8.84 68.70 -2.84
CA ARG A 853 -7.44 68.79 -2.38
C ARG A 853 -7.43 69.22 -0.91
N VAL A 854 -6.77 68.44 -0.06
CA VAL A 854 -6.67 68.69 1.38
C VAL A 854 -5.20 68.72 1.75
N VAL A 855 -4.70 69.88 2.18
CA VAL A 855 -3.40 69.97 2.84
C VAL A 855 -3.61 69.63 4.31
N ASN A 856 -3.03 68.52 4.78
CA ASN A 856 -3.18 68.09 6.17
C ASN A 856 -1.82 68.05 6.88
N PRO A 857 -1.47 69.09 7.68
CA PRO A 857 -0.22 69.13 8.44
C PRO A 857 -0.20 68.17 9.63
N GLU A 858 -1.36 67.61 10.02
CA GLU A 858 -1.46 66.60 11.09
C GLU A 858 -1.03 65.20 10.63
N LEU A 859 -0.88 64.98 9.31
CA LEU A 859 -0.28 63.75 8.79
C LEU A 859 1.13 63.61 9.35
N GLN A 860 1.42 62.46 9.95
CA GLN A 860 2.73 62.20 10.55
C GLN A 860 3.83 62.33 9.48
N PRO A 861 4.96 62.99 9.78
CA PRO A 861 6.04 63.15 8.82
C PRO A 861 6.65 61.79 8.49
N CYS A 862 7.05 61.62 7.24
CA CYS A 862 7.86 60.49 6.84
C CYS A 862 9.16 60.45 7.62
N LEU A 863 9.37 59.38 8.38
CA LEU A 863 10.67 59.12 8.97
C LEU A 863 11.63 58.74 7.84
N PRO A 864 12.90 59.20 7.89
CA PRO A 864 13.91 58.73 6.95
C PRO A 864 13.98 57.19 7.02
N LEU A 865 13.94 56.54 5.86
CA LEU A 865 14.20 55.11 5.76
C LEU A 865 15.57 54.81 6.37
N PRO A 866 15.68 53.86 7.33
CA PRO A 866 16.95 53.48 7.92
C PRO A 866 17.92 52.84 6.93
#